data_AF-A0A8S2L8W3-F1
#
_entry.id   AF-A0A8S2L8W3-F1
#
_cell.length_a   1.000
_cell.length_b   1.000
_cell.length_c   1.000
_cell.angle_alpha   90.00
_cell.angle_beta   90.00
_cell.angle_gamma   90.00
#
_symmetry.space_group_name_H-M   'P 1'
#
loop_
_entity.id
_entity.type
_entity.pdbx_description
1 polymer ?
#
loop_
_entity_poly.entity_id
_entity_poly.type
_entity_poly.pdbx_seq_one_letter_code
_entity_poly.pdbx_strand_id
1 'polypeptide(L)'
;MEKLPGTEYGLIGQNQPSGNETERNSSAINKILYRRYPSHMTWDPEDSRLLALEVYLSQQKIDLILTSDDEKTQDLLRSSRNFDGGDEYNNNDELAECIVVSMLCTLDNQLFPKDAFPRDSYYRQLIAVRIPFYFFVTREKHPDFDKHMKTQKTLQSKNDRNLGDDNQLTAIKNSRIRIQIPKLDSLDSSGLVQSSSSNHQQNSISYDTELNETVVYSEYLTGKTMPDFVGVSVIDKNIVDAIMNFSYHLTLGDIDSAFKAIKQIKKESVWENLARMSVLSRRADVAKICLGKMGLFRGARALRAVEHDKPEVKIAVLAIHLNMKEEAEKILLQSKRYDLLNQFYQSINEWDKAIDISLRHDRIHLRNTYYNYAKYLEQYNQIEKAVEFYEKSGTQQNEVRRLYLKRKDMSGYKEYTAKQNDPKLFCWWGRYFESRGKVEEALGCYRKANDNLSLCRLLCDNDQPTKAIELCADTGDKAACYHMARYFEKKGDHKQAIAYFQQASAISNAMRLCREHHLDEYMANIAIQGTSDDKLEAARYFESLPMQEDRAILLYHKAGLTSKAIDLAFKHERYSALAQIADSVGKSHDSSQVTRMADYFMQLKQYDKAVDLLAAIDRVDEAADLAIRNEIPLTEDLLERLSPAKPINDVDLQRYQATCEKLGDLAASQGVYSGAAKKYLDAGNKMKSMRALINSGDVEKITVFANVARNRDVYLLAADYLKSLNWKKYPDALQNIMNFYKKAKAYEKLAQFYDMCAQIEIEEYKDYNKALEALLEAYKTLKENGENTFTKDEALQELELKCRNIKRFIDARDRYSEDPEQGARELANLLGDQKIFVGVHAGDIYGILIDHFGRREKFKQATMLLDELQAHVPEKYFSHYINSNLLSAIYSATGRKLAPPTTPPKEEIENGDHHLAYAEEIADNSSYGIIDD
;
A
#
# COMPACT_ATOMS: atom_id res chain seq x y z
N MET A 1 5.48 -58.57 -36.43
CA MET A 1 6.62 -57.93 -37.10
C MET A 1 6.37 -57.92 -38.61
N GLU A 2 5.71 -56.88 -39.09
CA GLU A 2 5.95 -56.32 -40.42
C GLU A 2 6.07 -54.82 -40.22
N LYS A 3 7.01 -54.23 -40.95
CA LYS A 3 7.54 -52.88 -40.78
C LYS A 3 6.42 -51.83 -40.84
N LEU A 4 6.25 -51.05 -39.79
CA LEU A 4 5.78 -49.67 -39.94
C LEU A 4 7.04 -48.81 -40.18
N PRO A 5 7.20 -48.25 -41.39
CA PRO A 5 8.31 -47.36 -41.68
C PRO A 5 8.10 -46.02 -40.95
N GLY A 6 9.20 -45.33 -40.67
CA GLY A 6 9.23 -44.08 -39.93
C GLY A 6 8.14 -43.11 -40.35
N THR A 7 7.33 -42.71 -39.37
CA THR A 7 6.52 -41.50 -39.42
C THR A 7 6.59 -40.86 -38.04
N GLU A 8 7.35 -39.76 -37.97
CA GLU A 8 7.17 -38.70 -37.00
C GLU A 8 5.80 -38.06 -37.24
N TYR A 9 4.68 -38.74 -36.91
CA TYR A 9 3.36 -38.13 -36.86
C TYR A 9 2.53 -38.81 -35.77
N GLY A 10 1.92 -37.97 -34.93
CA GLY A 10 1.24 -38.36 -33.70
C GLY A 10 0.15 -39.42 -33.89
N LEU A 11 0.14 -40.38 -32.96
CA LEU A 11 -0.90 -41.41 -32.85
C LEU A 11 -2.17 -40.92 -32.12
N ILE A 12 -2.38 -39.61 -31.98
CA ILE A 12 -3.60 -39.06 -31.38
C ILE A 12 -3.99 -37.81 -32.16
N GLY A 13 -5.19 -37.82 -32.76
CA GLY A 13 -5.74 -36.70 -33.51
C GLY A 13 -5.76 -35.42 -32.69
N GLN A 14 -5.33 -34.33 -33.33
CA GLN A 14 -5.46 -32.97 -32.81
C GLN A 14 -6.94 -32.56 -32.86
N ASN A 15 -7.65 -32.72 -31.75
CA ASN A 15 -8.82 -31.90 -31.44
C ASN A 15 -8.59 -31.23 -30.08
N GLN A 16 -8.82 -29.92 -30.03
CA GLN A 16 -8.60 -29.07 -28.86
C GLN A 16 -9.34 -29.62 -27.61
N PRO A 17 -8.69 -29.81 -26.45
CA PRO A 17 -9.32 -30.45 -25.31
C PRO A 17 -10.00 -29.48 -24.35
N SER A 18 -11.14 -29.92 -23.82
CA SER A 18 -11.90 -29.27 -22.76
C SER A 18 -11.86 -30.13 -21.50
N GLY A 19 -11.15 -29.66 -20.47
CA GLY A 19 -11.46 -29.78 -19.04
C GLY A 19 -11.69 -31.13 -18.34
N ASN A 20 -11.63 -32.31 -18.97
CA ASN A 20 -12.04 -33.57 -18.33
C ASN A 20 -10.86 -34.43 -17.77
N GLU A 21 -11.01 -34.97 -16.55
CA GLU A 21 -9.97 -35.75 -15.84
C GLU A 21 -9.63 -37.10 -16.48
N THR A 22 -10.48 -37.66 -17.34
CA THR A 22 -10.16 -38.85 -18.18
C THR A 22 -8.95 -38.60 -19.07
N GLU A 23 -8.74 -37.36 -19.50
CA GLU A 23 -7.57 -36.93 -20.29
C GLU A 23 -6.27 -36.91 -19.46
N ARG A 24 -6.34 -36.79 -18.11
CA ARG A 24 -5.16 -36.78 -17.24
C ARG A 24 -4.58 -38.18 -16.99
N ASN A 25 -5.42 -39.20 -16.78
CA ASN A 25 -4.94 -40.58 -16.64
C ASN A 25 -4.43 -41.14 -17.98
N SER A 26 -5.10 -40.81 -19.09
CA SER A 26 -4.58 -41.13 -20.42
C SER A 26 -3.28 -40.37 -20.69
N SER A 27 -3.15 -39.09 -20.30
CA SER A 27 -1.90 -38.33 -20.38
C SER A 27 -0.74 -38.97 -19.60
N ALA A 28 -0.96 -39.43 -18.36
CA ALA A 28 0.07 -40.09 -17.56
C ALA A 28 0.50 -41.45 -18.14
N ILE A 29 -0.46 -42.29 -18.54
CA ILE A 29 -0.15 -43.58 -19.17
C ILE A 29 0.50 -43.37 -20.55
N ASN A 30 0.07 -42.37 -21.33
CA ASN A 30 0.69 -42.00 -22.60
C ASN A 30 2.14 -41.49 -22.40
N LYS A 31 2.40 -40.74 -21.33
CA LYS A 31 3.77 -40.37 -20.92
C LYS A 31 4.61 -41.59 -20.55
N ILE A 32 4.02 -42.61 -19.93
CA ILE A 32 4.71 -43.87 -19.58
C ILE A 32 4.99 -44.73 -20.82
N LEU A 33 4.06 -44.77 -21.78
CA LEU A 33 4.24 -45.44 -23.07
C LEU A 33 5.29 -44.77 -23.95
N TYR A 34 5.52 -43.46 -23.75
CA TYR A 34 6.51 -42.70 -24.49
C TYR A 34 7.91 -43.31 -24.32
N ARG A 35 8.56 -43.64 -25.45
CA ARG A 35 9.91 -44.26 -25.54
C ARG A 35 10.06 -45.65 -24.93
N ARG A 36 8.98 -46.33 -24.58
CA ARG A 36 8.99 -47.77 -24.28
C ARG A 36 8.63 -48.57 -25.54
N TYR A 37 9.17 -49.78 -25.68
CA TYR A 37 8.83 -50.66 -26.79
C TYR A 37 8.01 -51.86 -26.29
N PRO A 38 6.94 -52.26 -27.02
CA PRO A 38 6.17 -53.43 -26.67
C PRO A 38 6.97 -54.70 -26.96
N SER A 39 7.04 -55.63 -26.01
CA SER A 39 7.70 -56.93 -26.18
C SER A 39 6.71 -58.07 -26.40
N HIS A 40 5.61 -58.08 -25.65
CA HIS A 40 4.56 -59.10 -25.73
C HIS A 40 3.20 -58.42 -25.76
N MET A 41 2.30 -58.95 -26.60
CA MET A 41 0.96 -58.44 -26.79
C MET A 41 -0.01 -59.63 -26.81
N THR A 42 -1.08 -59.54 -26.03
CA THR A 42 -2.09 -60.59 -25.90
C THR A 42 -3.49 -59.99 -25.86
N TRP A 43 -4.40 -60.56 -26.66
CA TRP A 43 -5.82 -60.25 -26.64
C TRP A 43 -6.56 -61.25 -25.73
N ASP A 44 -7.65 -60.82 -25.10
CA ASP A 44 -8.54 -61.77 -24.45
C ASP A 44 -9.31 -62.58 -25.52
N PRO A 45 -9.29 -63.93 -25.45
CA PRO A 45 -10.04 -64.77 -26.39
C PRO A 45 -11.57 -64.64 -26.28
N GLU A 46 -12.13 -64.20 -25.15
CA GLU A 46 -13.59 -64.06 -24.98
C GLU A 46 -14.09 -62.63 -25.19
N ASP A 47 -13.28 -61.61 -24.90
CA ASP A 47 -13.62 -60.21 -25.12
C ASP A 47 -12.60 -59.51 -26.02
N SER A 48 -12.95 -59.36 -27.29
CA SER A 48 -12.09 -58.73 -28.31
C SER A 48 -11.79 -57.26 -28.05
N ARG A 49 -12.41 -56.65 -27.03
CA ARG A 49 -12.16 -55.25 -26.65
C ARG A 49 -10.91 -55.09 -25.79
N LEU A 50 -10.41 -56.13 -25.12
CA LEU A 50 -9.29 -55.99 -24.18
C LEU A 50 -7.96 -56.49 -24.77
N LEU A 51 -6.97 -55.59 -24.77
CA LEU A 51 -5.59 -55.83 -25.15
C LEU A 51 -4.67 -55.62 -23.95
N ALA A 52 -3.72 -56.53 -23.71
CA ALA A 52 -2.65 -56.32 -22.75
C ALA A 52 -1.27 -56.38 -23.39
N LEU A 53 -0.37 -55.54 -22.91
CA LEU A 53 0.94 -55.30 -23.47
C LEU A 53 2.00 -55.25 -22.38
N GLU A 54 3.08 -55.98 -22.57
CA GLU A 54 4.32 -55.74 -21.83
C GLU A 54 5.15 -54.70 -22.57
N VAL A 55 5.51 -53.62 -21.88
CA VAL A 55 6.26 -52.51 -22.47
C VAL A 55 7.55 -52.30 -21.68
N TYR A 56 8.68 -52.44 -22.37
CA TYR A 56 10.02 -52.36 -21.79
C TYR A 56 10.64 -50.99 -22.03
N LEU A 57 11.40 -50.52 -21.05
CA LEU A 57 12.22 -49.32 -21.17
C LEU A 57 13.46 -49.61 -22.02
N SER A 58 13.73 -48.79 -23.05
CA SER A 58 14.96 -48.90 -23.85
C SER A 58 16.17 -48.47 -23.01
N GLN A 59 17.21 -49.31 -22.94
CA GLN A 59 18.45 -49.04 -22.17
C GLN A 59 19.29 -47.87 -22.69
N GLN A 60 18.96 -47.30 -23.85
CA GLN A 60 19.59 -46.08 -24.35
C GLN A 60 18.74 -44.85 -23.96
N LYS A 61 19.19 -44.12 -22.93
CA LYS A 61 18.69 -42.82 -22.41
C LYS A 61 17.61 -42.90 -21.32
N ILE A 62 18.07 -43.23 -20.10
CA ILE A 62 17.34 -43.14 -18.83
C ILE A 62 17.27 -41.69 -18.30
N ASP A 63 18.10 -40.77 -18.82
CA ASP A 63 18.34 -39.45 -18.21
C ASP A 63 17.24 -38.39 -18.42
N LEU A 64 16.22 -38.65 -19.27
CA LEU A 64 15.18 -37.65 -19.60
C LEU A 64 13.82 -37.87 -18.91
N ILE A 65 13.60 -39.00 -18.23
CA ILE A 65 12.35 -39.28 -17.50
C ILE A 65 12.43 -38.77 -16.05
N LEU A 66 13.66 -38.66 -15.52
CA LEU A 66 13.98 -38.20 -14.16
C LEU A 66 13.78 -36.69 -13.93
N THR A 67 13.43 -35.91 -14.97
CA THR A 67 13.22 -34.45 -14.88
C THR A 67 11.74 -34.03 -14.87
N SER A 68 10.80 -34.98 -14.76
CA SER A 68 9.37 -34.67 -14.64
C SER A 68 8.93 -34.59 -13.17
N ASP A 69 8.39 -33.44 -12.78
CA ASP A 69 7.86 -33.15 -11.43
C ASP A 69 6.49 -33.83 -11.14
N ASP A 70 5.96 -34.62 -12.08
CA ASP A 70 4.68 -35.29 -11.93
C ASP A 70 4.83 -36.57 -11.09
N GLU A 71 4.53 -36.48 -9.77
CA GLU A 71 4.55 -37.60 -8.80
C GLU A 71 3.88 -38.88 -9.32
N LYS A 72 2.75 -38.76 -10.05
CA LYS A 72 2.02 -39.90 -10.63
C LYS A 72 2.86 -40.73 -11.61
N THR A 73 3.68 -40.06 -12.41
CA THR A 73 4.58 -40.73 -13.36
C THR A 73 5.68 -41.44 -12.58
N GLN A 74 6.17 -40.85 -11.50
CA GLN A 74 7.19 -41.46 -10.65
C GLN A 74 6.66 -42.68 -9.89
N ASP A 75 5.45 -42.63 -9.31
CA ASP A 75 4.84 -43.78 -8.60
C ASP A 75 4.63 -44.98 -9.52
N LEU A 76 4.12 -44.76 -10.74
CA LEU A 76 3.93 -45.83 -11.74
C LEU A 76 5.24 -46.41 -12.29
N LEU A 77 6.34 -45.69 -12.12
CA LEU A 77 7.69 -46.11 -12.51
C LEU A 77 8.43 -46.87 -11.40
N ARG A 78 7.95 -46.86 -10.15
CA ARG A 78 8.60 -47.57 -9.03
C ARG A 78 8.20 -49.03 -9.01
N SER A 79 9.15 -49.92 -8.73
CA SER A 79 8.85 -51.35 -8.54
C SER A 79 8.20 -51.61 -7.18
N SER A 80 7.12 -52.39 -7.15
CA SER A 80 6.53 -52.86 -5.88
C SER A 80 7.41 -53.96 -5.30
N ARG A 81 8.18 -53.69 -4.24
CA ARG A 81 8.60 -54.74 -3.31
C ARG A 81 7.53 -54.87 -2.24
N ASN A 82 6.96 -56.06 -2.08
CA ASN A 82 6.80 -56.73 -0.78
C ASN A 82 5.92 -57.99 -0.88
N PHE A 83 6.52 -59.13 -0.56
CA PHE A 83 5.86 -60.20 0.18
C PHE A 83 6.89 -60.82 1.13
N ASP A 84 7.27 -60.07 2.17
CA ASP A 84 7.28 -60.59 3.54
C ASP A 84 7.44 -59.43 4.53
N GLY A 85 6.86 -59.58 5.72
CA GLY A 85 6.83 -58.54 6.74
C GLY A 85 8.21 -58.25 7.35
N GLY A 86 8.43 -56.98 7.68
CA GLY A 86 9.56 -56.51 8.48
C GLY A 86 10.78 -56.13 7.66
N ASP A 87 10.95 -54.83 7.42
CA ASP A 87 12.17 -54.08 7.76
C ASP A 87 12.20 -52.72 7.04
N GLU A 88 13.04 -51.85 7.58
CA GLU A 88 13.05 -50.39 7.50
C GLU A 88 13.04 -49.76 6.10
N TYR A 89 12.44 -48.57 6.04
CA TYR A 89 12.47 -47.61 4.93
C TYR A 89 13.90 -47.34 4.43
N ASN A 90 14.31 -48.07 3.40
CA ASN A 90 15.38 -47.65 2.51
C ASN A 90 14.77 -47.14 1.21
N ASN A 91 14.82 -45.82 1.02
CA ASN A 91 14.29 -45.02 -0.09
C ASN A 91 15.00 -45.25 -1.44
N ASN A 92 15.39 -46.47 -1.78
CA ASN A 92 15.96 -46.80 -3.09
C ASN A 92 14.97 -47.65 -3.88
N ASP A 93 13.90 -47.00 -4.36
CA ASP A 93 12.94 -47.61 -5.28
C ASP A 93 13.58 -47.75 -6.68
N GLU A 94 14.00 -48.96 -7.05
CA GLU A 94 14.48 -49.26 -8.40
C GLU A 94 13.33 -49.08 -9.41
N LEU A 95 13.61 -48.39 -10.53
CA LEU A 95 12.66 -48.17 -11.62
C LEU A 95 12.23 -49.51 -12.24
N ALA A 96 10.93 -49.70 -12.42
CA ALA A 96 10.35 -50.87 -13.07
C ALA A 96 10.73 -50.91 -14.57
N GLU A 97 11.64 -51.82 -14.91
CA GLU A 97 12.12 -52.05 -16.29
C GLU A 97 10.97 -52.44 -17.25
N CYS A 98 9.96 -53.15 -16.74
CA CYS A 98 8.81 -53.64 -17.50
C CYS A 98 7.49 -53.23 -16.84
N ILE A 99 6.58 -52.66 -17.65
CA ILE A 99 5.23 -52.28 -17.23
C ILE A 99 4.23 -53.07 -18.06
N VAL A 100 3.19 -53.58 -17.40
CA VAL A 100 2.03 -54.20 -18.08
C VAL A 100 0.96 -53.13 -18.26
N VAL A 101 0.57 -52.89 -19.50
CA VAL A 101 -0.45 -51.91 -19.88
C VAL A 101 -1.64 -52.64 -20.47
N SER A 102 -2.83 -52.37 -19.94
CA SER A 102 -4.09 -52.81 -20.51
C SER A 102 -4.74 -51.68 -21.30
N MET A 103 -5.20 -52.00 -22.51
CA MET A 103 -5.85 -51.07 -23.43
C MET A 103 -7.19 -51.63 -23.88
N LEU A 104 -8.16 -50.74 -24.05
CA LEU A 104 -9.48 -51.07 -24.58
C LEU A 104 -9.59 -50.59 -26.04
N CYS A 105 -10.05 -51.49 -26.91
CA CYS A 105 -10.28 -51.24 -28.32
C CYS A 105 -11.72 -50.79 -28.56
N THR A 106 -11.91 -49.71 -29.32
CA THR A 106 -13.25 -49.25 -29.74
C THR A 106 -13.72 -49.92 -31.02
N LEU A 107 -15.00 -49.73 -31.35
CA LEU A 107 -15.59 -50.17 -32.61
C LEU A 107 -14.87 -49.57 -33.84
N ASP A 108 -14.24 -48.40 -33.66
CA ASP A 108 -13.45 -47.71 -34.69
C ASP A 108 -11.95 -48.12 -34.65
N ASN A 109 -11.62 -49.23 -33.98
CA ASN A 109 -10.26 -49.75 -33.77
C ASN A 109 -9.28 -48.77 -33.09
N GLN A 110 -9.78 -47.82 -32.30
CA GLN A 110 -8.93 -46.94 -31.49
C GLN A 110 -8.60 -47.60 -30.15
N LEU A 111 -7.35 -47.48 -29.71
CA LEU A 111 -6.88 -48.03 -28.44
C LEU A 111 -6.84 -46.94 -27.37
N PHE A 112 -7.59 -47.15 -26.29
CA PHE A 112 -7.58 -46.28 -25.12
C PHE A 112 -6.89 -46.99 -23.95
N PRO A 113 -5.89 -46.36 -23.29
CA PRO A 113 -5.28 -46.95 -22.11
C PRO A 113 -6.31 -47.05 -20.98
N LYS A 114 -6.46 -48.27 -20.45
CA LYS A 114 -7.37 -48.56 -19.34
C LYS A 114 -6.65 -48.48 -18.00
N ASP A 115 -5.57 -49.23 -17.84
CA ASP A 115 -4.81 -49.35 -16.60
C ASP A 115 -3.37 -49.78 -16.88
N ALA A 116 -2.43 -49.43 -15.99
CA ALA A 116 -1.02 -49.77 -16.09
C ALA A 116 -0.41 -50.08 -14.71
N PHE A 117 0.38 -51.14 -14.62
CA PHE A 117 1.09 -51.50 -13.39
C PHE A 117 2.50 -52.03 -13.67
N PRO A 118 3.47 -51.78 -12.77
CA PRO A 118 4.81 -52.34 -12.88
C PRO A 118 4.76 -53.87 -12.75
N ARG A 119 5.46 -54.59 -13.63
CA ARG A 119 5.53 -56.06 -13.55
C ARG A 119 6.41 -56.45 -12.38
N ASP A 120 5.86 -57.21 -11.43
CA ASP A 120 6.62 -57.72 -10.30
C ASP A 120 7.80 -58.57 -10.77
N SER A 121 8.90 -58.48 -10.01
CA SER A 121 10.08 -59.34 -10.13
C SER A 121 9.74 -60.83 -10.06
N TYR A 122 8.70 -61.23 -9.34
CA TYR A 122 8.25 -62.63 -9.28
C TYR A 122 7.83 -63.19 -10.65
N TYR A 123 7.14 -62.35 -11.44
CA TYR A 123 6.72 -62.71 -12.78
C TYR A 123 7.87 -62.56 -13.78
N ARG A 124 7.82 -63.29 -14.89
CA ARG A 124 8.82 -63.21 -15.97
C ARG A 124 8.25 -62.72 -17.29
N GLN A 125 7.06 -63.20 -17.65
CA GLN A 125 6.43 -62.90 -18.93
C GLN A 125 4.91 -63.06 -18.84
N LEU A 126 4.18 -62.12 -19.44
CA LEU A 126 2.74 -62.19 -19.71
C LEU A 126 2.47 -63.13 -20.88
N ILE A 127 1.67 -64.18 -20.64
CA ILE A 127 1.35 -65.20 -21.66
C ILE A 127 -0.06 -65.04 -22.20
N ALA A 128 -1.01 -64.70 -21.34
CA ALA A 128 -2.42 -64.59 -21.72
C ALA A 128 -3.19 -63.63 -20.81
N VAL A 129 -4.33 -63.16 -21.32
CA VAL A 129 -5.33 -62.45 -20.54
C VAL A 129 -6.65 -63.16 -20.72
N ARG A 130 -7.37 -63.36 -19.61
CA ARG A 130 -8.75 -63.82 -19.62
C ARG A 130 -9.44 -63.20 -18.44
N ILE A 131 -10.36 -62.28 -18.69
CA ILE A 131 -11.00 -61.49 -17.64
C ILE A 131 -11.64 -62.44 -16.60
N PRO A 132 -11.38 -62.25 -15.29
CA PRO A 132 -10.75 -61.08 -14.66
C PRO A 132 -9.23 -61.20 -14.36
N PHE A 133 -8.50 -62.11 -15.01
CA PHE A 133 -7.10 -62.43 -14.67
C PHE A 133 -6.09 -62.10 -15.78
N TYR A 134 -4.92 -61.62 -15.37
CA TYR A 134 -3.70 -61.62 -16.17
C TYR A 134 -2.90 -62.90 -15.86
N PHE A 135 -2.49 -63.67 -16.87
CA PHE A 135 -1.72 -64.90 -16.68
C PHE A 135 -0.24 -64.70 -17.00
N PHE A 136 0.58 -64.96 -16.00
CA PHE A 136 2.04 -64.84 -16.08
C PHE A 136 2.74 -66.18 -15.87
N VAL A 137 3.93 -66.30 -16.45
CA VAL A 137 4.91 -67.33 -16.07
C VAL A 137 5.84 -66.76 -15.01
N THR A 138 6.09 -67.52 -13.94
CA THR A 138 6.99 -67.13 -12.84
C THR A 138 8.44 -67.29 -13.26
N ARG A 139 9.36 -66.52 -12.65
CA ARG A 139 10.81 -66.63 -12.95
C ARG A 139 11.36 -68.03 -12.73
N GLU A 140 10.85 -68.75 -11.73
CA GLU A 140 11.28 -70.11 -11.40
C GLU A 140 10.91 -71.13 -12.48
N LYS A 141 9.68 -71.01 -13.03
CA LYS A 141 9.13 -71.95 -14.01
C LYS A 141 9.50 -71.61 -15.46
N HIS A 142 10.02 -70.40 -15.69
CA HIS A 142 10.38 -69.89 -17.02
C HIS A 142 11.48 -70.67 -17.75
N PRO A 143 12.58 -71.14 -17.12
CA PRO A 143 13.65 -71.85 -17.82
C PRO A 143 13.15 -73.16 -18.44
N ASP A 144 12.26 -73.87 -17.75
CA ASP A 144 11.67 -75.12 -18.21
C ASP A 144 10.64 -74.85 -19.32
N PHE A 145 9.79 -73.83 -19.13
CA PHE A 145 8.90 -73.33 -20.19
C PHE A 145 9.67 -72.95 -21.47
N ASP A 146 10.79 -72.23 -21.36
CA ASP A 146 11.64 -71.82 -22.48
C ASP A 146 12.33 -73.01 -23.17
N LYS A 147 12.84 -73.98 -22.40
CA LYS A 147 13.45 -75.20 -22.97
C LYS A 147 12.43 -75.97 -23.80
N HIS A 148 11.22 -76.13 -23.27
CA HIS A 148 10.12 -76.82 -23.96
C HIS A 148 9.62 -76.06 -25.20
N MET A 149 9.58 -74.73 -25.17
CA MET A 149 9.27 -73.91 -26.35
C MET A 149 10.39 -73.94 -27.41
N LYS A 150 11.67 -74.00 -27.00
CA LYS A 150 12.82 -74.05 -27.91
C LYS A 150 12.98 -75.40 -28.60
N THR A 151 12.76 -76.52 -27.91
CA THR A 151 12.79 -77.87 -28.51
C THR A 151 11.77 -78.01 -29.65
N GLN A 152 10.63 -77.32 -29.59
CA GLN A 152 9.65 -77.26 -30.69
C GLN A 152 10.19 -76.56 -31.95
N LYS A 153 10.92 -75.45 -31.80
CA LYS A 153 11.51 -74.71 -32.94
C LYS A 153 12.61 -75.51 -33.65
N THR A 154 13.43 -76.26 -32.92
CA THR A 154 14.46 -77.14 -33.50
C THR A 154 13.89 -78.40 -34.16
N LEU A 155 12.75 -78.92 -33.68
CA LEU A 155 12.04 -80.04 -34.32
C LEU A 155 11.39 -79.66 -35.66
N GLN A 156 10.95 -78.40 -35.82
CA GLN A 156 10.45 -77.91 -37.12
C GLN A 156 11.55 -77.65 -38.16
N SER A 157 12.82 -77.53 -37.75
CA SER A 157 13.91 -77.09 -38.65
C SER A 157 14.87 -78.20 -39.13
N LYS A 158 14.68 -79.47 -38.74
CA LYS A 158 15.49 -80.60 -39.22
C LYS A 158 14.63 -81.64 -39.97
N ASN A 159 14.27 -81.30 -41.21
CA ASN A 159 13.94 -82.27 -42.25
C ASN A 159 15.18 -82.48 -43.12
N ASP A 160 15.98 -83.52 -42.86
CA ASP A 160 16.55 -84.37 -43.93
C ASP A 160 17.46 -85.51 -43.40
N ARG A 161 17.06 -86.74 -43.76
CA ARG A 161 17.83 -87.93 -44.22
C ARG A 161 19.04 -88.44 -43.41
N ASN A 162 18.81 -89.50 -42.62
CA ASN A 162 19.17 -90.91 -42.91
C ASN A 162 19.56 -91.76 -41.67
N LEU A 163 18.96 -92.96 -41.66
CA LEU A 163 19.26 -94.23 -40.97
C LEU A 163 19.04 -94.40 -39.45
N GLY A 164 18.20 -95.41 -39.14
CA GLY A 164 18.43 -96.40 -38.09
C GLY A 164 17.49 -96.37 -36.87
N ASP A 165 16.43 -97.18 -36.93
CA ASP A 165 15.60 -97.79 -35.86
C ASP A 165 15.39 -97.05 -34.51
N ASP A 166 14.14 -96.65 -34.23
CA ASP A 166 13.36 -97.15 -33.09
C ASP A 166 11.98 -96.45 -32.97
N ASN A 167 10.92 -97.28 -32.90
CA ASN A 167 9.50 -96.97 -33.05
C ASN A 167 8.84 -96.19 -31.87
N GLN A 168 9.59 -95.43 -31.08
CA GLN A 168 9.03 -94.50 -30.08
C GLN A 168 9.14 -93.02 -30.51
N LEU A 169 9.90 -92.71 -31.56
CA LEU A 169 10.15 -91.34 -32.02
C LEU A 169 9.17 -90.82 -33.08
N THR A 170 8.23 -91.64 -33.55
CA THR A 170 7.26 -91.25 -34.59
C THR A 170 5.97 -90.67 -34.02
N ALA A 171 5.59 -90.95 -32.78
CA ALA A 171 4.40 -90.37 -32.13
C ALA A 171 4.58 -88.90 -31.68
N ILE A 172 5.82 -88.45 -31.47
CA ILE A 172 6.12 -87.08 -30.99
C ILE A 172 6.24 -86.08 -32.16
N LYS A 173 6.51 -86.56 -33.38
CA LYS A 173 6.86 -85.72 -34.54
C LYS A 173 5.74 -84.84 -35.10
N ASN A 174 4.47 -85.06 -34.73
CA ASN A 174 3.34 -84.27 -35.22
C ASN A 174 2.52 -83.56 -34.13
N SER A 175 3.01 -83.49 -32.89
CA SER A 175 2.28 -82.75 -31.84
C SER A 175 2.51 -81.23 -31.97
N ARG A 176 1.57 -80.51 -32.59
CA ARG A 176 1.45 -79.06 -32.35
C ARG A 176 1.18 -78.88 -30.86
N ILE A 177 1.82 -77.91 -30.19
CA ILE A 177 1.57 -77.61 -28.78
C ILE A 177 0.65 -76.39 -28.71
N ARG A 178 -0.42 -76.46 -27.91
CA ARG A 178 -1.44 -75.42 -27.77
C ARG A 178 -1.53 -75.06 -26.30
N ILE A 179 -1.21 -73.82 -25.95
CA ILE A 179 -1.38 -73.32 -24.58
C ILE A 179 -2.88 -73.23 -24.32
N GLN A 180 -3.43 -74.15 -23.53
CA GLN A 180 -4.82 -74.10 -23.11
C GLN A 180 -4.93 -73.29 -21.82
N ILE A 181 -5.53 -72.10 -21.92
CA ILE A 181 -5.83 -71.27 -20.76
C ILE A 181 -6.94 -71.98 -19.96
N PRO A 182 -6.81 -72.15 -18.64
CA PRO A 182 -7.82 -72.81 -17.82
C PRO A 182 -9.20 -72.15 -18.01
N LYS A 183 -10.26 -72.98 -18.08
CA LYS A 183 -11.64 -72.48 -18.16
C LYS A 183 -11.98 -71.68 -16.90
N LEU A 184 -12.76 -70.61 -17.06
CA LEU A 184 -13.09 -69.70 -15.95
C LEU A 184 -13.74 -70.44 -14.76
N ASP A 185 -14.54 -71.47 -15.05
CA ASP A 185 -15.20 -72.34 -14.07
C ASP A 185 -14.25 -73.23 -13.25
N SER A 186 -13.00 -73.40 -13.71
CA SER A 186 -11.98 -74.25 -13.07
C SER A 186 -10.99 -73.46 -12.20
N LEU A 187 -11.13 -72.14 -12.16
CA LEU A 187 -10.24 -71.22 -11.45
C LEU A 187 -10.87 -70.78 -10.12
N ASP A 188 -10.06 -70.76 -9.07
CA ASP A 188 -10.44 -70.13 -7.80
C ASP A 188 -10.33 -68.59 -7.89
N SER A 189 -10.71 -67.91 -6.81
CA SER A 189 -10.67 -66.44 -6.71
C SER A 189 -9.25 -65.86 -6.83
N SER A 190 -8.20 -66.67 -6.76
CA SER A 190 -6.81 -66.26 -6.93
C SER A 190 -6.31 -66.46 -8.37
N GLY A 191 -7.09 -67.09 -9.24
CA GLY A 191 -6.70 -67.40 -10.62
C GLY A 191 -5.82 -68.66 -10.70
N LEU A 192 -5.91 -69.54 -9.71
CA LEU A 192 -5.26 -70.86 -9.68
C LEU A 192 -6.30 -71.97 -9.87
N VAL A 193 -5.88 -73.11 -10.45
CA VAL A 193 -6.75 -74.27 -10.64
C VAL A 193 -6.89 -75.01 -9.31
N GLN A 194 -8.13 -75.29 -8.86
CA GLN A 194 -8.39 -75.99 -7.60
C GLN A 194 -7.76 -77.39 -7.59
N SER A 195 -6.81 -77.62 -6.68
CA SER A 195 -6.25 -78.95 -6.40
C SER A 195 -7.12 -79.68 -5.38
N SER A 196 -8.28 -80.19 -5.82
CA SER A 196 -9.15 -81.00 -4.95
C SER A 196 -9.50 -82.34 -5.58
N SER A 197 -8.56 -83.28 -5.52
CA SER A 197 -8.83 -84.69 -5.20
C SER A 197 -7.54 -85.49 -5.15
N SER A 198 -7.28 -86.11 -4.00
CA SER A 198 -6.36 -87.21 -3.80
C SER A 198 -6.59 -88.33 -4.82
N ASN A 199 -5.76 -88.37 -5.85
CA ASN A 199 -5.33 -89.57 -6.55
C ASN A 199 -4.04 -89.22 -7.30
N HIS A 200 -2.90 -89.65 -6.74
CA HIS A 200 -1.64 -89.75 -7.45
C HIS A 200 -1.80 -90.80 -8.57
N GLN A 201 -2.39 -90.40 -9.71
CA GLN A 201 -2.35 -91.07 -11.01
C GLN A 201 -3.34 -90.35 -11.96
N GLN A 202 -3.11 -89.05 -12.25
CA GLN A 202 -3.67 -88.41 -13.47
C GLN A 202 -3.17 -86.98 -13.78
N ASN A 203 -1.98 -86.55 -13.30
CA ASN A 203 -1.23 -85.46 -13.95
C ASN A 203 -0.22 -86.04 -14.96
N SER A 204 -0.71 -86.96 -15.78
CA SER A 204 -0.05 -87.42 -16.99
C SER A 204 -0.58 -86.57 -18.15
N ILE A 205 0.32 -86.10 -19.01
CA ILE A 205 0.04 -85.55 -20.34
C ILE A 205 -1.16 -86.31 -20.95
N SER A 206 -2.33 -85.67 -20.98
CA SER A 206 -3.52 -86.28 -21.58
C SER A 206 -3.40 -86.12 -23.09
N TYR A 207 -3.09 -87.22 -23.77
CA TYR A 207 -3.32 -87.34 -25.21
C TYR A 207 -4.82 -87.50 -25.44
N ASP A 208 -5.49 -86.49 -25.98
CA ASP A 208 -6.83 -86.64 -26.52
C ASP A 208 -6.74 -87.51 -27.78
N THR A 209 -7.29 -88.72 -27.74
CA THR A 209 -7.21 -89.69 -28.87
C THR A 209 -8.04 -89.28 -30.10
N GLU A 210 -8.88 -88.24 -30.00
CA GLU A 210 -9.76 -87.81 -31.09
C GLU A 210 -9.16 -86.70 -31.97
N LEU A 211 -8.14 -85.99 -31.49
CA LEU A 211 -7.41 -84.97 -32.23
C LEU A 211 -5.93 -85.19 -31.94
N ASN A 212 -5.17 -85.71 -32.90
CA ASN A 212 -3.73 -86.02 -32.81
C ASN A 212 -2.82 -84.77 -32.58
N GLU A 213 -3.12 -83.88 -31.63
CA GLU A 213 -2.34 -82.68 -31.32
C GLU A 213 -2.49 -82.23 -29.83
N THR A 214 -1.36 -81.91 -29.15
CA THR A 214 -1.15 -80.94 -28.03
C THR A 214 -0.86 -81.40 -26.57
N VAL A 215 0.22 -80.83 -26.01
CA VAL A 215 0.64 -80.80 -24.58
C VAL A 215 0.04 -79.55 -23.90
N VAL A 216 -0.51 -79.69 -22.69
CA VAL A 216 -1.20 -78.61 -21.93
C VAL A 216 -0.27 -77.98 -20.87
N TYR A 217 -0.08 -76.65 -20.88
CA TYR A 217 0.82 -75.91 -19.96
C TYR A 217 0.12 -75.19 -18.78
N SER A 218 -1.05 -75.64 -18.34
CA SER A 218 -1.78 -74.99 -17.23
C SER A 218 -0.95 -74.89 -15.92
N GLU A 219 -0.01 -75.81 -15.68
CA GLU A 219 0.82 -75.86 -14.47
C GLU A 219 1.89 -74.75 -14.38
N TYR A 220 2.22 -74.10 -15.50
CA TYR A 220 3.25 -73.05 -15.58
C TYR A 220 2.68 -71.63 -15.45
N LEU A 221 1.35 -71.50 -15.45
CA LEU A 221 0.65 -70.22 -15.43
C LEU A 221 0.24 -69.85 -14.01
N THR A 222 0.41 -68.57 -13.67
CA THR A 222 -0.06 -67.95 -12.43
C THR A 222 -0.96 -66.78 -12.76
N GLY A 223 -2.18 -66.76 -12.21
CA GLY A 223 -3.14 -65.69 -12.41
C GLY A 223 -2.90 -64.51 -11.45
N LYS A 224 -3.06 -63.29 -11.94
CA LYS A 224 -3.16 -62.06 -11.14
C LYS A 224 -4.52 -61.42 -11.40
N THR A 225 -5.32 -61.21 -10.36
CA THR A 225 -6.62 -60.53 -10.46
C THR A 225 -6.45 -59.08 -10.91
N MET A 226 -7.25 -58.65 -11.88
CA MET A 226 -7.37 -57.26 -12.27
C MET A 226 -7.90 -56.39 -11.11
N PRO A 227 -7.44 -55.12 -10.95
CA PRO A 227 -7.87 -54.25 -9.85
C PRO A 227 -9.38 -54.05 -9.75
N ASP A 228 -10.06 -53.93 -10.89
CA ASP A 228 -11.52 -53.76 -10.98
C ASP A 228 -12.32 -54.95 -10.42
N PHE A 229 -11.69 -56.11 -10.26
CA PHE A 229 -12.32 -57.38 -9.91
C PHE A 229 -11.86 -57.97 -8.57
N VAL A 230 -10.99 -57.26 -7.85
CA VAL A 230 -10.60 -57.63 -6.49
C VAL A 230 -11.87 -57.75 -5.63
N GLY A 231 -12.03 -58.83 -4.86
CA GLY A 231 -13.17 -59.05 -3.97
C GLY A 231 -14.46 -59.61 -4.61
N VAL A 232 -14.44 -59.99 -5.89
CA VAL A 232 -15.52 -60.76 -6.53
C VAL A 232 -15.30 -62.26 -6.24
N SER A 233 -16.02 -62.81 -5.26
CA SER A 233 -15.82 -64.20 -4.80
C SER A 233 -16.49 -65.28 -5.67
N VAL A 234 -17.43 -64.90 -6.54
CA VAL A 234 -18.11 -65.80 -7.48
C VAL A 234 -18.07 -65.15 -8.85
N ILE A 235 -17.43 -65.83 -9.81
CA ILE A 235 -17.20 -65.34 -11.17
C ILE A 235 -18.49 -65.50 -11.99
N ASP A 236 -19.52 -64.74 -11.64
CA ASP A 236 -20.74 -64.66 -12.44
C ASP A 236 -20.42 -63.90 -13.73
N LYS A 237 -20.51 -64.57 -14.89
CA LYS A 237 -20.22 -63.97 -16.21
C LYS A 237 -20.95 -62.63 -16.42
N ASN A 238 -22.20 -62.54 -15.98
CA ASN A 238 -22.99 -61.31 -16.05
C ASN A 238 -22.43 -60.13 -15.23
N ILE A 239 -21.85 -60.40 -14.05
CA ILE A 239 -21.23 -59.36 -13.21
C ILE A 239 -19.90 -58.95 -13.83
N VAL A 240 -19.15 -59.91 -14.36
CA VAL A 240 -17.88 -59.65 -15.05
C VAL A 240 -18.10 -58.77 -16.28
N ASP A 241 -19.07 -59.11 -17.12
CA ASP A 241 -19.46 -58.33 -18.29
C ASP A 241 -19.97 -56.94 -17.91
N ALA A 242 -20.72 -56.81 -16.81
CA ALA A 242 -21.21 -55.53 -16.32
C ALA A 242 -20.08 -54.60 -15.84
N ILE A 243 -19.09 -55.11 -15.10
CA ILE A 243 -17.91 -54.36 -14.66
C ILE A 243 -17.02 -54.01 -15.86
N MET A 244 -16.87 -54.91 -16.82
CA MET A 244 -16.12 -54.63 -18.06
C MET A 244 -16.79 -53.55 -18.89
N ASN A 245 -18.09 -53.67 -19.16
CA ASN A 245 -18.87 -52.66 -19.88
C ASN A 245 -18.84 -51.31 -19.16
N PHE A 246 -18.89 -51.32 -17.83
CA PHE A 246 -18.69 -50.11 -17.04
C PHE A 246 -17.32 -49.50 -17.27
N SER A 247 -16.25 -50.28 -17.10
CA SER A 247 -14.88 -49.80 -17.29
C SER A 247 -14.66 -49.26 -18.70
N TYR A 248 -15.28 -49.90 -19.70
CA TYR A 248 -15.26 -49.49 -21.09
C TYR A 248 -15.93 -48.13 -21.33
N HIS A 249 -17.19 -47.98 -20.94
CA HIS A 249 -17.91 -46.72 -21.09
C HIS A 249 -17.26 -45.58 -20.28
N LEU A 250 -16.72 -45.91 -19.10
CA LEU A 250 -15.98 -44.98 -18.25
C LEU A 250 -14.66 -44.51 -18.89
N THR A 251 -13.92 -45.39 -19.59
CA THR A 251 -12.72 -44.98 -20.36
C THR A 251 -13.06 -44.12 -21.56
N LEU A 252 -14.25 -44.29 -22.14
CA LEU A 252 -14.75 -43.47 -23.25
C LEU A 252 -15.38 -42.14 -22.80
N GLY A 253 -15.54 -41.93 -21.49
CA GLY A 253 -16.20 -40.74 -20.94
C GLY A 253 -17.73 -40.76 -21.01
N ASP A 254 -18.35 -41.86 -21.41
CA ASP A 254 -19.81 -42.04 -21.45
C ASP A 254 -20.32 -42.53 -20.08
N ILE A 255 -20.58 -41.58 -19.20
CA ILE A 255 -21.04 -41.82 -17.83
C ILE A 255 -22.43 -42.49 -17.79
N ASP A 256 -23.33 -42.13 -18.70
CA ASP A 256 -24.72 -42.62 -18.69
C ASP A 256 -24.79 -44.10 -19.10
N SER A 257 -24.02 -44.50 -20.11
CA SER A 257 -23.93 -45.91 -20.51
C SER A 257 -23.17 -46.75 -19.48
N ALA A 258 -22.17 -46.16 -18.82
CA ALA A 258 -21.49 -46.80 -17.69
C ALA A 258 -22.50 -47.10 -16.56
N PHE A 259 -23.34 -46.14 -16.17
CA PHE A 259 -24.35 -46.36 -15.12
C PHE A 259 -25.42 -47.39 -15.50
N LYS A 260 -25.80 -47.49 -16.78
CA LYS A 260 -26.72 -48.54 -17.26
C LYS A 260 -26.12 -49.93 -17.08
N ALA A 261 -24.82 -50.10 -17.32
CA ALA A 261 -24.13 -51.38 -17.17
C ALA A 261 -24.10 -51.89 -15.72
N ILE A 262 -23.91 -50.99 -14.74
CA ILE A 262 -23.79 -51.38 -13.32
C ILE A 262 -25.14 -51.51 -12.61
N LYS A 263 -26.24 -50.97 -13.15
CA LYS A 263 -27.56 -50.96 -12.49
C LYS A 263 -28.05 -52.35 -11.99
N GLN A 264 -27.57 -53.42 -12.61
CA GLN A 264 -27.93 -54.80 -12.29
C GLN A 264 -27.12 -55.41 -11.12
N ILE A 265 -26.01 -54.76 -10.69
CA ILE A 265 -25.13 -55.26 -9.63
C ILE A 265 -25.72 -54.94 -8.24
N LYS A 266 -26.00 -55.99 -7.46
CA LYS A 266 -26.58 -55.87 -6.10
C LYS A 266 -25.58 -56.13 -4.96
N LYS A 267 -24.42 -56.73 -5.24
CA LYS A 267 -23.44 -57.12 -4.20
C LYS A 267 -22.72 -55.88 -3.64
N GLU A 268 -22.73 -55.72 -2.31
CA GLU A 268 -22.15 -54.55 -1.60
C GLU A 268 -20.62 -54.49 -1.72
N SER A 269 -19.93 -55.63 -1.68
CA SER A 269 -18.46 -55.71 -1.83
C SER A 269 -17.96 -55.11 -3.14
N VAL A 270 -18.72 -55.27 -4.23
CA VAL A 270 -18.39 -54.69 -5.54
C VAL A 270 -18.47 -53.17 -5.49
N TRP A 271 -19.45 -52.61 -4.79
CA TRP A 271 -19.60 -51.17 -4.63
C TRP A 271 -18.53 -50.56 -3.73
N GLU A 272 -18.10 -51.28 -2.68
CA GLU A 272 -16.95 -50.86 -1.85
C GLU A 272 -15.67 -50.79 -2.68
N ASN A 273 -15.39 -51.82 -3.47
CA ASN A 273 -14.19 -51.84 -4.31
C ASN A 273 -14.26 -50.77 -5.40
N LEU A 274 -15.42 -50.56 -6.02
CA LEU A 274 -15.61 -49.48 -6.98
C LEU A 274 -15.44 -48.09 -6.33
N ALA A 275 -15.84 -47.93 -5.07
CA ALA A 275 -15.59 -46.71 -4.30
C ALA A 275 -14.10 -46.52 -3.99
N ARG A 276 -13.38 -47.57 -3.57
CA ARG A 276 -11.92 -47.50 -3.35
C ARG A 276 -11.16 -47.19 -4.65
N MET A 277 -11.56 -47.83 -5.75
CA MET A 277 -11.01 -47.55 -7.08
C MET A 277 -11.33 -46.13 -7.55
N SER A 278 -12.48 -45.57 -7.18
CA SER A 278 -12.79 -44.16 -7.48
C SER A 278 -11.85 -43.20 -6.74
N VAL A 279 -11.41 -43.55 -5.52
CA VAL A 279 -10.39 -42.78 -4.78
C VAL A 279 -9.03 -42.88 -5.47
N LEU A 280 -8.56 -44.09 -5.77
CA LEU A 280 -7.26 -44.32 -6.41
C LEU A 280 -7.18 -43.71 -7.81
N SER A 281 -8.26 -43.85 -8.60
CA SER A 281 -8.35 -43.25 -9.94
C SER A 281 -8.62 -41.74 -9.92
N ARG A 282 -8.79 -41.15 -8.72
CA ARG A 282 -9.14 -39.74 -8.47
C ARG A 282 -10.35 -39.27 -9.26
N ARG A 283 -11.44 -40.05 -9.24
CA ARG A 283 -12.69 -39.70 -9.93
C ARG A 283 -13.83 -39.61 -8.93
N ALA A 284 -14.44 -38.43 -8.82
CA ALA A 284 -15.51 -38.16 -7.85
C ALA A 284 -16.92 -38.58 -8.34
N ASP A 285 -17.10 -38.79 -9.65
CA ASP A 285 -18.43 -38.87 -10.28
C ASP A 285 -19.28 -40.05 -9.79
N VAL A 286 -18.62 -41.16 -9.43
CA VAL A 286 -19.28 -42.41 -9.04
C VAL A 286 -19.43 -42.53 -7.52
N ALA A 287 -18.74 -41.68 -6.75
CA ALA A 287 -18.64 -41.72 -5.30
C ALA A 287 -20.02 -41.69 -4.61
N LYS A 288 -20.91 -40.77 -5.05
CA LYS A 288 -22.24 -40.57 -4.47
C LYS A 288 -23.14 -41.80 -4.64
N ILE A 289 -23.01 -42.49 -5.78
CA ILE A 289 -23.80 -43.68 -6.11
C ILE A 289 -23.26 -44.89 -5.34
N CYS A 290 -21.94 -45.06 -5.28
CA CYS A 290 -21.32 -46.13 -4.48
C CYS A 290 -21.76 -46.03 -3.02
N LEU A 291 -21.60 -44.87 -2.39
CA LEU A 291 -22.01 -44.68 -0.99
C LEU A 291 -23.51 -44.89 -0.77
N GLY A 292 -24.33 -44.52 -1.76
CA GLY A 292 -25.78 -44.77 -1.73
C GLY A 292 -26.13 -46.26 -1.79
N LYS A 293 -25.39 -47.05 -2.58
CA LYS A 293 -25.59 -48.50 -2.71
C LYS A 293 -24.99 -49.31 -1.56
N MET A 294 -23.91 -48.81 -0.95
CA MET A 294 -23.31 -49.35 0.28
C MET A 294 -24.09 -48.98 1.56
N GLY A 295 -25.12 -48.13 1.46
CA GLY A 295 -25.87 -47.67 2.64
C GLY A 295 -25.07 -46.74 3.58
N LEU A 296 -23.91 -46.23 3.14
CA LEU A 296 -23.06 -45.30 3.91
C LEU A 296 -23.62 -43.87 3.87
N PHE A 297 -24.74 -43.67 4.57
CA PHE A 297 -25.45 -42.39 4.61
C PHE A 297 -24.60 -41.22 5.15
N ARG A 298 -23.71 -41.48 6.11
CA ARG A 298 -22.81 -40.44 6.66
C ARG A 298 -21.85 -39.91 5.60
N GLY A 299 -21.25 -40.81 4.82
CA GLY A 299 -20.36 -40.43 3.73
C GLY A 299 -21.11 -39.74 2.59
N ALA A 300 -22.30 -40.23 2.23
CA ALA A 300 -23.13 -39.57 1.22
C ALA A 300 -23.55 -38.15 1.64
N ARG A 301 -23.84 -37.93 2.94
CA ARG A 301 -24.12 -36.60 3.48
C ARG A 301 -22.88 -35.69 3.45
N ALA A 302 -21.72 -36.21 3.82
CA ALA A 302 -20.47 -35.47 3.79
C ALA A 302 -20.09 -35.04 2.36
N LEU A 303 -20.25 -35.93 1.38
CA LEU A 303 -20.06 -35.59 -0.04
C LEU A 303 -21.02 -34.50 -0.54
N ARG A 304 -22.27 -34.50 -0.07
CA ARG A 304 -23.24 -33.44 -0.41
C ARG A 304 -22.85 -32.09 0.19
N ALA A 305 -22.29 -32.07 1.40
CA ALA A 305 -21.83 -30.83 2.02
C ALA A 305 -20.67 -30.19 1.25
N VAL A 306 -19.93 -30.99 0.49
CA VAL A 306 -18.73 -30.62 -0.29
C VAL A 306 -19.02 -30.66 -1.80
N GLU A 307 -20.31 -30.63 -2.20
CA GLU A 307 -20.74 -30.80 -3.60
C GLU A 307 -20.26 -29.68 -4.53
N HIS A 308 -20.07 -28.46 -3.99
CA HIS A 308 -19.57 -27.30 -4.72
C HIS A 308 -18.04 -27.12 -4.65
N ASP A 309 -17.35 -27.92 -3.84
CA ASP A 309 -15.89 -27.87 -3.75
C ASP A 309 -15.21 -28.62 -4.91
N LYS A 310 -13.88 -28.49 -4.99
CA LYS A 310 -13.03 -29.15 -5.98
C LYS A 310 -13.15 -30.69 -5.92
N PRO A 311 -13.00 -31.40 -7.04
CA PRO A 311 -13.14 -32.86 -7.07
C PRO A 311 -12.16 -33.57 -6.12
N GLU A 312 -10.96 -33.03 -5.92
CA GLU A 312 -9.98 -33.59 -4.98
C GLU A 312 -10.50 -33.62 -3.53
N VAL A 313 -11.25 -32.59 -3.12
CA VAL A 313 -11.83 -32.53 -1.77
C VAL A 313 -12.95 -33.56 -1.61
N LYS A 314 -13.76 -33.77 -2.65
CA LYS A 314 -14.79 -34.82 -2.67
C LYS A 314 -14.15 -36.20 -2.53
N ILE A 315 -13.05 -36.43 -3.23
CA ILE A 315 -12.32 -37.70 -3.17
C ILE A 315 -11.67 -37.88 -1.79
N ALA A 316 -11.10 -36.83 -1.21
CA ALA A 316 -10.57 -36.88 0.16
C ALA A 316 -11.66 -37.24 1.17
N VAL A 317 -12.82 -36.58 1.11
CA VAL A 317 -13.96 -36.89 2.00
C VAL A 317 -14.43 -38.33 1.81
N LEU A 318 -14.50 -38.81 0.57
CA LEU A 318 -14.78 -40.22 0.29
C LEU A 318 -13.73 -41.13 0.94
N ALA A 319 -12.44 -40.83 0.78
CA ALA A 319 -11.33 -41.61 1.33
C ALA A 319 -11.41 -41.70 2.87
N ILE A 320 -11.74 -40.59 3.55
CA ILE A 320 -11.98 -40.57 5.00
C ILE A 320 -13.08 -41.57 5.38
N HIS A 321 -14.19 -41.57 4.64
CA HIS A 321 -15.32 -42.45 4.92
C HIS A 321 -15.07 -43.92 4.56
N LEU A 322 -14.15 -44.21 3.63
CA LEU A 322 -13.69 -45.56 3.29
C LEU A 322 -12.51 -46.03 4.16
N ASN A 323 -12.14 -45.24 5.18
CA ASN A 323 -11.01 -45.50 6.08
C ASN A 323 -9.64 -45.59 5.37
N MET A 324 -9.49 -44.89 4.23
CA MET A 324 -8.23 -44.76 3.48
C MET A 324 -7.46 -43.53 3.97
N LYS A 325 -6.87 -43.62 5.17
CA LYS A 325 -6.31 -42.46 5.89
C LYS A 325 -5.12 -41.80 5.19
N GLU A 326 -4.18 -42.61 4.71
CA GLU A 326 -2.97 -42.10 4.05
C GLU A 326 -3.29 -41.36 2.75
N GLU A 327 -4.18 -41.93 1.94
CA GLU A 327 -4.64 -41.29 0.71
C GLU A 327 -5.47 -40.03 0.99
N ALA A 328 -6.30 -40.04 2.05
CA ALA A 328 -7.02 -38.84 2.47
C ALA A 328 -6.08 -37.70 2.87
N GLU A 329 -5.02 -37.99 3.63
CA GLU A 329 -4.01 -37.02 4.05
C GLU A 329 -3.27 -36.42 2.85
N LYS A 330 -2.76 -37.26 1.95
CA LYS A 330 -2.06 -36.84 0.72
C LYS A 330 -2.95 -35.94 -0.14
N ILE A 331 -4.20 -36.34 -0.36
CA ILE A 331 -5.14 -35.59 -1.21
C ILE A 331 -5.50 -34.25 -0.56
N LEU A 332 -5.71 -34.20 0.76
CA LEU A 332 -6.01 -32.96 1.46
C LEU A 332 -4.84 -31.98 1.43
N LEU A 333 -3.60 -32.46 1.61
CA LEU A 333 -2.39 -31.65 1.46
C LEU A 333 -2.26 -31.07 0.04
N GLN A 334 -2.47 -31.89 -0.99
CA GLN A 334 -2.46 -31.45 -2.39
C GLN A 334 -3.56 -30.43 -2.69
N SER A 335 -4.75 -30.61 -2.12
CA SER A 335 -5.90 -29.71 -2.30
C SER A 335 -5.72 -28.34 -1.61
N LYS A 336 -4.74 -28.23 -0.71
CA LYS A 336 -4.46 -27.06 0.15
C LYS A 336 -5.65 -26.63 1.03
N ARG A 337 -6.60 -27.53 1.30
CA ARG A 337 -7.70 -27.32 2.25
C ARG A 337 -7.29 -27.73 3.66
N TYR A 338 -6.49 -26.87 4.29
CA TYR A 338 -5.93 -27.10 5.63
C TYR A 338 -7.00 -27.12 6.73
N ASP A 339 -8.15 -26.49 6.52
CA ASP A 339 -9.32 -26.51 7.40
C ASP A 339 -9.89 -27.93 7.57
N LEU A 340 -10.09 -28.62 6.45
CA LEU A 340 -10.57 -30.01 6.44
C LEU A 340 -9.49 -30.99 6.91
N LEU A 341 -8.23 -30.73 6.55
CA LEU A 341 -7.10 -31.50 7.03
C LEU A 341 -6.96 -31.43 8.55
N ASN A 342 -7.15 -30.25 9.12
CA ASN A 342 -7.15 -30.03 10.56
C ASN A 342 -8.30 -30.81 11.23
N GLN A 343 -9.51 -30.74 10.70
CA GLN A 343 -10.63 -31.56 11.19
C GLN A 343 -10.36 -33.07 11.08
N PHE A 344 -9.69 -33.49 10.01
CA PHE A 344 -9.30 -34.87 9.80
C PHE A 344 -8.30 -35.35 10.86
N TYR A 345 -7.23 -34.59 11.14
CA TYR A 345 -6.28 -34.96 12.21
C TYR A 345 -6.95 -35.00 13.59
N GLN A 346 -7.86 -34.07 13.88
CA GLN A 346 -8.66 -34.11 15.11
C GLN A 346 -9.49 -35.41 15.18
N SER A 347 -10.07 -35.86 14.06
CA SER A 347 -10.84 -37.10 14.02
C SER A 347 -10.01 -38.37 14.22
N ILE A 348 -8.71 -38.33 13.90
CA ILE A 348 -7.76 -39.43 14.12
C ILE A 348 -7.11 -39.37 15.51
N ASN A 349 -7.37 -38.30 16.28
CA ASN A 349 -6.71 -37.97 17.55
C ASN A 349 -5.21 -37.62 17.39
N GLU A 350 -4.77 -37.19 16.21
CA GLU A 350 -3.43 -36.66 15.98
C GLU A 350 -3.38 -35.16 16.27
N TRP A 351 -3.54 -34.81 17.55
CA TRP A 351 -3.69 -33.43 18.00
C TRP A 351 -2.45 -32.56 17.73
N ASP A 352 -1.25 -33.12 17.85
CA ASP A 352 -0.01 -32.38 17.62
C ASP A 352 0.11 -31.92 16.15
N LYS A 353 -0.18 -32.82 15.20
CA LYS A 353 -0.23 -32.46 13.76
C LYS A 353 -1.33 -31.45 13.46
N ALA A 354 -2.50 -31.59 14.09
CA ALA A 354 -3.60 -30.65 13.94
C ALA A 354 -3.21 -29.24 14.43
N ILE A 355 -2.53 -29.15 15.58
CA ILE A 355 -2.01 -27.90 16.14
C ILE A 355 -0.96 -27.30 15.20
N ASP A 356 0.02 -28.07 14.75
CA ASP A 356 1.08 -27.60 13.85
C ASP A 356 0.52 -27.00 12.56
N ILE A 357 -0.49 -27.63 11.97
CA ILE A 357 -1.14 -27.13 10.75
C ILE A 357 -1.94 -25.87 11.03
N SER A 358 -2.64 -25.81 12.16
CA SER A 358 -3.35 -24.59 12.56
C SER A 358 -2.40 -23.42 12.88
N LEU A 359 -1.20 -23.69 13.38
CA LEU A 359 -0.17 -22.66 13.61
C LEU A 359 0.42 -22.13 12.30
N ARG A 360 0.71 -23.03 11.35
CA ARG A 360 1.40 -22.70 10.08
C ARG A 360 0.45 -22.16 9.01
N HIS A 361 -0.74 -22.74 8.86
CA HIS A 361 -1.62 -22.52 7.71
C HIS A 361 -3.05 -22.12 8.10
N ASP A 362 -3.60 -22.64 9.20
CA ASP A 362 -5.01 -22.45 9.57
C ASP A 362 -5.21 -21.75 10.94
N ARG A 363 -4.77 -20.49 11.00
CA ARG A 363 -4.82 -19.67 12.23
C ARG A 363 -6.23 -19.39 12.72
N ILE A 364 -7.22 -19.44 11.83
CA ILE A 364 -8.62 -19.16 12.16
C ILE A 364 -9.15 -20.24 13.12
N HIS A 365 -8.83 -21.51 12.87
CA HIS A 365 -9.31 -22.61 13.70
C HIS A 365 -8.39 -22.98 14.87
N LEU A 366 -7.23 -22.33 15.03
CA LEU A 366 -6.27 -22.61 16.11
C LEU A 366 -6.88 -22.55 17.52
N ARG A 367 -7.75 -21.57 17.79
CA ARG A 367 -8.43 -21.51 19.11
C ARG A 367 -9.42 -22.65 19.30
N ASN A 368 -10.11 -23.03 18.21
CA ASN A 368 -11.07 -24.13 18.23
C ASN A 368 -10.35 -25.48 18.39
N THR A 369 -9.18 -25.67 17.78
CA THR A 369 -8.38 -26.89 17.92
C THR A 369 -7.89 -27.06 19.35
N TYR A 370 -7.35 -26.00 19.96
CA TYR A 370 -6.98 -26.03 21.38
C TYR A 370 -8.17 -26.32 22.29
N TYR A 371 -9.34 -25.76 21.99
CA TYR A 371 -10.56 -26.02 22.77
C TYR A 371 -11.01 -27.49 22.66
N ASN A 372 -11.02 -28.05 21.45
CA ASN A 372 -11.37 -29.45 21.23
C ASN A 372 -10.35 -30.39 21.87
N TYR A 373 -9.06 -30.04 21.83
CA TYR A 373 -8.02 -30.82 22.49
C TYR A 373 -8.13 -30.75 24.02
N ALA A 374 -8.44 -29.58 24.58
CA ALA A 374 -8.70 -29.43 26.02
C ALA A 374 -9.91 -30.29 26.46
N LYS A 375 -10.98 -30.33 25.67
CA LYS A 375 -12.13 -31.21 25.91
C LYS A 375 -11.77 -32.69 25.84
N TYR A 376 -10.94 -33.08 24.87
CA TYR A 376 -10.41 -34.43 24.80
C TYR A 376 -9.65 -34.75 26.09
N LEU A 377 -8.67 -33.94 26.49
CA LEU A 377 -7.90 -34.13 27.73
C LEU A 377 -8.77 -34.16 29.00
N GLU A 378 -9.86 -33.37 29.04
CA GLU A 378 -10.86 -33.43 30.11
C GLU A 378 -11.54 -34.81 30.20
N GLN A 379 -11.91 -35.41 29.06
CA GLN A 379 -12.47 -36.77 29.00
C GLN A 379 -11.46 -37.83 29.49
N TYR A 380 -10.17 -37.64 29.20
CA TYR A 380 -9.08 -38.49 29.70
C TYR A 380 -8.60 -38.14 31.12
N ASN A 381 -9.30 -37.24 31.82
CA ASN A 381 -9.04 -36.86 33.20
C ASN A 381 -7.66 -36.17 33.44
N GLN A 382 -7.02 -35.63 32.39
CA GLN A 382 -5.76 -34.88 32.49
C GLN A 382 -6.03 -33.38 32.70
N ILE A 383 -6.36 -33.00 33.94
CA ILE A 383 -6.87 -31.67 34.29
C ILE A 383 -5.86 -30.56 34.02
N GLU A 384 -4.63 -30.70 34.50
CA GLU A 384 -3.62 -29.63 34.44
C GLU A 384 -3.33 -29.24 32.98
N LYS A 385 -3.19 -30.25 32.11
CA LYS A 385 -3.03 -30.04 30.66
C LYS A 385 -4.30 -29.48 30.02
N ALA A 386 -5.48 -29.96 30.42
CA ALA A 386 -6.74 -29.42 29.92
C ALA A 386 -6.88 -27.92 30.25
N VAL A 387 -6.50 -27.50 31.46
CA VAL A 387 -6.45 -26.09 31.86
C VAL A 387 -5.50 -25.32 30.94
N GLU A 388 -4.26 -25.78 30.74
CA GLU A 388 -3.30 -25.14 29.84
C GLU A 388 -3.85 -24.92 28.42
N PHE A 389 -4.56 -25.90 27.86
CA PHE A 389 -5.17 -25.75 26.53
C PHE A 389 -6.47 -24.92 26.53
N TYR A 390 -7.21 -24.88 27.63
CA TYR A 390 -8.32 -23.92 27.81
C TYR A 390 -7.83 -22.47 27.93
N GLU A 391 -6.62 -22.26 28.45
CA GLU A 391 -5.94 -20.96 28.44
C GLU A 391 -5.51 -20.58 27.02
N LYS A 392 -4.85 -21.50 26.30
CA LYS A 392 -4.45 -21.29 24.90
C LYS A 392 -5.63 -21.02 23.96
N SER A 393 -6.81 -21.58 24.24
CA SER A 393 -8.05 -21.29 23.48
C SER A 393 -8.77 -20.01 23.91
N GLY A 394 -8.43 -19.43 25.07
CA GLY A 394 -9.05 -18.22 25.62
C GLY A 394 -10.40 -18.46 26.31
N THR A 395 -10.79 -19.70 26.59
CA THR A 395 -12.06 -20.06 27.25
C THR A 395 -11.93 -20.30 28.76
N GLN A 396 -10.79 -19.95 29.36
CA GLN A 396 -10.46 -20.17 30.77
C GLN A 396 -11.53 -19.68 31.75
N GLN A 397 -12.19 -18.56 31.44
CA GLN A 397 -13.17 -17.94 32.35
C GLN A 397 -14.39 -18.82 32.63
N ASN A 398 -14.86 -19.55 31.63
CA ASN A 398 -16.06 -20.35 31.72
C ASN A 398 -15.73 -21.83 31.94
N GLU A 399 -14.82 -22.39 31.15
CA GLU A 399 -14.57 -23.84 31.16
C GLU A 399 -13.72 -24.28 32.34
N VAL A 400 -12.67 -23.53 32.69
CA VAL A 400 -11.85 -23.87 33.87
C VAL A 400 -12.68 -23.73 35.14
N ARG A 401 -13.49 -22.66 35.24
CA ARG A 401 -14.47 -22.51 36.33
C ARG A 401 -15.43 -23.69 36.40
N ARG A 402 -16.05 -24.07 35.27
CA ARG A 402 -16.96 -25.21 35.17
C ARG A 402 -16.28 -26.51 35.62
N LEU A 403 -15.04 -26.74 35.20
CA LEU A 403 -14.26 -27.93 35.51
C LEU A 403 -14.02 -28.08 37.01
N TYR A 404 -13.54 -27.03 37.68
CA TYR A 404 -13.30 -27.03 39.14
C TYR A 404 -14.61 -27.11 39.94
N LEU A 405 -15.67 -26.38 39.52
CA LEU A 405 -16.98 -26.44 40.18
C LEU A 405 -17.60 -27.84 40.10
N LYS A 406 -17.50 -28.53 38.95
CA LYS A 406 -18.01 -29.90 38.77
C LYS A 406 -17.35 -30.89 39.75
N ARG A 407 -16.08 -30.66 40.10
CA ARG A 407 -15.32 -31.49 41.04
C ARG A 407 -15.44 -31.08 42.50
N LYS A 408 -16.07 -29.93 42.79
CA LYS A 408 -16.15 -29.31 44.13
C LYS A 408 -14.78 -28.91 44.71
N ASP A 409 -13.74 -28.77 43.90
CA ASP A 409 -12.42 -28.32 44.36
C ASP A 409 -12.32 -26.78 44.27
N MET A 410 -12.76 -26.13 45.34
CA MET A 410 -12.79 -24.67 45.46
C MET A 410 -11.41 -24.09 45.87
N SER A 411 -10.59 -24.89 46.55
CA SER A 411 -9.21 -24.57 46.94
C SER A 411 -8.31 -24.44 45.72
N GLY A 412 -8.29 -25.46 44.85
CA GLY A 412 -7.48 -25.46 43.64
C GLY A 412 -7.88 -24.32 42.68
N TYR A 413 -9.17 -23.99 42.60
CA TYR A 413 -9.63 -22.86 41.81
C TYR A 413 -9.15 -21.51 42.36
N LYS A 414 -9.10 -21.34 43.69
CA LYS A 414 -8.61 -20.09 44.31
C LYS A 414 -7.12 -19.89 44.02
N GLU A 415 -6.33 -20.94 44.16
CA GLU A 415 -4.89 -20.93 43.80
C GLU A 415 -4.69 -20.62 42.31
N TYR A 416 -5.49 -21.24 41.44
CA TYR A 416 -5.47 -20.95 40.01
C TYR A 416 -5.76 -19.47 39.71
N THR A 417 -6.81 -18.91 40.32
CA THR A 417 -7.15 -17.49 40.12
C THR A 417 -6.08 -16.54 40.68
N ALA A 418 -5.40 -16.92 41.76
CA ALA A 418 -4.29 -16.15 42.30
C ALA A 418 -3.07 -16.14 41.36
N LYS A 419 -2.81 -17.25 40.64
CA LYS A 419 -1.73 -17.35 39.65
C LYS A 419 -2.03 -16.56 38.38
N GLN A 420 -3.24 -16.65 37.83
CA GLN A 420 -3.59 -15.99 36.57
C GLN A 420 -3.87 -14.49 36.71
N ASN A 421 -4.25 -14.03 37.90
CA ASN A 421 -4.54 -12.62 38.19
C ASN A 421 -5.55 -11.93 37.22
N ASP A 422 -6.49 -12.72 36.68
CA ASP A 422 -7.48 -12.24 35.71
C ASP A 422 -8.62 -11.45 36.40
N PRO A 423 -8.91 -10.20 35.99
CA PRO A 423 -9.96 -9.38 36.60
C PRO A 423 -11.35 -10.02 36.59
N LYS A 424 -11.72 -10.66 35.47
CA LYS A 424 -13.03 -11.31 35.31
C LYS A 424 -13.22 -12.53 36.23
N LEU A 425 -12.13 -13.21 36.60
CA LEU A 425 -12.16 -14.29 37.58
C LEU A 425 -12.40 -13.74 38.97
N PHE A 426 -11.74 -12.63 39.34
CA PHE A 426 -11.98 -11.94 40.59
C PHE A 426 -13.39 -11.34 40.70
N CYS A 427 -13.97 -10.80 39.62
CA CYS A 427 -15.39 -10.37 39.62
C CYS A 427 -16.34 -11.52 39.99
N TRP A 428 -16.07 -12.74 39.50
CA TRP A 428 -16.88 -13.89 39.86
C TRP A 428 -16.71 -14.26 41.33
N TRP A 429 -15.47 -14.25 41.85
CA TRP A 429 -15.21 -14.47 43.27
C TRP A 429 -15.89 -13.40 44.15
N GLY A 430 -15.88 -12.14 43.74
CA GLY A 430 -16.62 -11.07 44.40
C GLY A 430 -18.11 -11.40 44.52
N ARG A 431 -18.76 -11.77 43.40
CA ARG A 431 -20.17 -12.18 43.40
C ARG A 431 -20.43 -13.42 44.24
N TYR A 432 -19.49 -14.37 44.24
CA TYR A 432 -19.58 -15.57 45.08
C TYR A 432 -19.53 -15.20 46.57
N PHE A 433 -18.62 -14.31 46.99
CA PHE A 433 -18.53 -13.85 48.37
C PHE A 433 -19.72 -12.97 48.79
N GLU A 434 -20.24 -12.13 47.89
CA GLU A 434 -21.50 -11.41 48.11
C GLU A 434 -22.66 -12.38 48.39
N SER A 435 -22.79 -13.45 47.60
CA SER A 435 -23.84 -14.46 47.80
C SER A 435 -23.74 -15.20 49.14
N ARG A 436 -22.55 -15.20 49.76
CA ARG A 436 -22.26 -15.79 51.07
C ARG A 436 -22.32 -14.76 52.21
N GLY A 437 -22.60 -13.49 51.93
CA GLY A 437 -22.63 -12.40 52.92
C GLY A 437 -21.24 -11.95 53.40
N LYS A 438 -20.16 -12.35 52.72
CA LYS A 438 -18.79 -11.98 53.09
C LYS A 438 -18.34 -10.70 52.38
N VAL A 439 -18.81 -9.56 52.89
CA VAL A 439 -18.63 -8.23 52.25
C VAL A 439 -17.15 -7.83 52.12
N GLU A 440 -16.33 -8.00 53.16
CA GLU A 440 -14.91 -7.59 53.13
C GLU A 440 -14.06 -8.41 52.13
N GLU A 441 -14.30 -9.74 52.06
CA GLU A 441 -13.65 -10.59 51.06
C GLU A 441 -14.08 -10.20 49.64
N ALA A 442 -15.36 -9.84 49.46
CA ALA A 442 -15.89 -9.37 48.19
C ALA A 442 -15.27 -8.03 47.76
N LEU A 443 -15.15 -7.05 48.66
CA LEU A 443 -14.46 -5.78 48.41
C LEU A 443 -13.01 -6.01 47.99
N GLY A 444 -12.30 -6.92 48.67
CA GLY A 444 -10.93 -7.31 48.30
C GLY A 444 -10.85 -7.89 46.88
N CYS A 445 -11.81 -8.74 46.48
CA CYS A 445 -11.88 -9.30 45.15
C CYS A 445 -12.22 -8.25 44.08
N TYR A 446 -13.20 -7.37 44.31
CA TYR A 446 -13.54 -6.34 43.33
C TYR A 446 -12.44 -5.28 43.16
N ARG A 447 -11.67 -4.98 44.23
CA ARG A 447 -10.46 -4.15 44.13
C ARG A 447 -9.42 -4.80 43.23
N LYS A 448 -9.17 -6.11 43.38
CA LYS A 448 -8.27 -6.84 42.47
C LYS A 448 -8.82 -6.91 41.04
N ALA A 449 -10.14 -6.88 40.88
CA ALA A 449 -10.81 -6.88 39.59
C ALA A 449 -10.91 -5.50 38.92
N ASN A 450 -10.55 -4.41 39.63
CA ASN A 450 -10.84 -3.02 39.22
C ASN A 450 -12.32 -2.80 38.82
N ASP A 451 -13.26 -3.51 39.46
CA ASP A 451 -14.70 -3.32 39.23
C ASP A 451 -15.25 -2.27 40.19
N ASN A 452 -15.06 -1.00 39.79
CA ASN A 452 -15.39 0.16 40.60
C ASN A 452 -16.90 0.35 40.80
N LEU A 453 -17.72 -0.09 39.83
CA LEU A 453 -19.18 -0.09 39.96
C LEU A 453 -19.63 -0.98 41.11
N SER A 454 -19.17 -2.24 41.12
CA SER A 454 -19.54 -3.21 42.16
C SER A 454 -19.01 -2.77 43.53
N LEU A 455 -17.79 -2.19 43.58
CA LEU A 455 -17.23 -1.60 44.80
C LEU A 455 -18.08 -0.44 45.31
N CYS A 456 -18.38 0.55 44.47
CA CYS A 456 -19.17 1.72 44.83
C CYS A 456 -20.56 1.28 45.34
N ARG A 457 -21.22 0.36 44.64
CA ARG A 457 -22.51 -0.20 45.07
C ARG A 457 -22.40 -0.85 46.45
N LEU A 458 -21.44 -1.76 46.65
CA LEU A 458 -21.30 -2.49 47.91
C LEU A 458 -20.91 -1.56 49.08
N LEU A 459 -20.11 -0.51 48.83
CA LEU A 459 -19.78 0.52 49.82
C LEU A 459 -20.99 1.40 50.17
N CYS A 460 -21.81 1.76 49.18
CA CYS A 460 -23.06 2.49 49.41
C CYS A 460 -24.08 1.66 50.19
N ASP A 461 -24.20 0.37 49.86
CA ASP A 461 -25.11 -0.58 50.53
C ASP A 461 -24.66 -0.87 51.98
N ASN A 462 -23.36 -0.73 52.28
CA ASN A 462 -22.78 -0.91 53.62
C ASN A 462 -22.65 0.41 54.42
N ASP A 463 -23.42 1.45 54.06
CA ASP A 463 -23.44 2.76 54.71
C ASP A 463 -22.06 3.46 54.85
N GLN A 464 -21.14 3.23 53.92
CA GLN A 464 -19.82 3.88 53.85
C GLN A 464 -19.69 4.80 52.62
N PRO A 465 -20.49 5.89 52.52
CA PRO A 465 -20.49 6.76 51.34
C PRO A 465 -19.19 7.56 51.18
N THR A 466 -18.47 7.87 52.26
CA THR A 466 -17.21 8.62 52.20
C THR A 466 -16.15 7.88 51.39
N LYS A 467 -15.99 6.58 51.65
CA LYS A 467 -15.08 5.72 50.88
C LYS A 467 -15.53 5.55 49.43
N ALA A 468 -16.84 5.59 49.16
CA ALA A 468 -17.36 5.53 47.81
C ALA A 468 -17.08 6.83 47.03
N ILE A 469 -17.14 7.99 47.70
CA ILE A 469 -16.78 9.29 47.13
C ILE A 469 -15.29 9.33 46.79
N GLU A 470 -14.42 8.93 47.73
CA GLU A 470 -12.98 8.80 47.50
C GLU A 470 -12.70 7.89 46.30
N LEU A 471 -13.35 6.72 46.25
CA LEU A 471 -13.21 5.79 45.13
C LEU A 471 -13.64 6.40 43.78
N CYS A 472 -14.75 7.15 43.74
CA CYS A 472 -15.19 7.81 42.51
C CYS A 472 -14.25 8.96 42.12
N ALA A 473 -13.69 9.69 43.08
CA ALA A 473 -12.73 10.76 42.84
C ALA A 473 -11.38 10.21 42.34
N ASP A 474 -10.90 9.11 42.92
CA ASP A 474 -9.63 8.48 42.55
C ASP A 474 -9.71 7.78 41.19
N THR A 475 -10.84 7.12 40.89
CA THR A 475 -10.97 6.29 39.69
C THR A 475 -11.61 7.00 38.51
N GLY A 476 -12.53 7.96 38.77
CA GLY A 476 -13.31 8.64 37.74
C GLY A 476 -14.19 7.72 36.88
N ASP A 477 -14.50 6.50 37.34
CA ASP A 477 -15.27 5.54 36.55
C ASP A 477 -16.72 6.01 36.36
N LYS A 478 -17.16 6.12 35.11
CA LYS A 478 -18.50 6.61 34.73
C LYS A 478 -19.60 5.78 35.36
N ALA A 479 -19.44 4.45 35.42
CA ALA A 479 -20.44 3.56 35.97
C ALA A 479 -20.58 3.73 37.49
N ALA A 480 -19.45 3.85 38.21
CA ALA A 480 -19.43 4.13 39.64
C ALA A 480 -20.04 5.52 39.94
N CYS A 481 -19.63 6.57 39.21
CA CYS A 481 -20.18 7.91 39.35
C CYS A 481 -21.70 7.93 39.08
N TYR A 482 -22.19 7.15 38.11
CA TYR A 482 -23.63 7.03 37.86
C TYR A 482 -24.38 6.43 39.05
N HIS A 483 -23.82 5.38 39.66
CA HIS A 483 -24.44 4.76 40.84
C HIS A 483 -24.41 5.71 42.03
N MET A 484 -23.33 6.46 42.21
CA MET A 484 -23.20 7.49 43.24
C MET A 484 -24.20 8.62 43.03
N ALA A 485 -24.42 9.06 41.80
CA ALA A 485 -25.43 10.07 41.47
C ALA A 485 -26.84 9.62 41.88
N ARG A 486 -27.22 8.36 41.59
CA ARG A 486 -28.51 7.79 42.03
C ARG A 486 -28.62 7.66 43.55
N TYR A 487 -27.51 7.44 44.24
CA TYR A 487 -27.48 7.41 45.70
C TYR A 487 -27.79 8.80 46.28
N PHE A 488 -27.16 9.86 45.76
CA PHE A 488 -27.45 11.24 46.17
C PHE A 488 -28.85 11.70 45.77
N GLU A 489 -29.34 11.28 44.59
CA GLU A 489 -30.71 11.53 44.17
C GLU A 489 -31.72 10.95 45.18
N LYS A 490 -31.52 9.71 45.64
CA LYS A 490 -32.36 9.11 46.69
C LYS A 490 -32.27 9.82 48.04
N LYS A 491 -31.12 10.42 48.35
CA LYS A 491 -30.91 11.20 49.59
C LYS A 491 -31.46 12.63 49.51
N GLY A 492 -31.81 13.12 48.32
CA GLY A 492 -32.31 14.48 48.11
C GLY A 492 -31.22 15.55 47.92
N ASP A 493 -29.95 15.16 47.77
CA ASP A 493 -28.88 16.11 47.41
C ASP A 493 -28.75 16.21 45.89
N HIS A 494 -29.63 17.01 45.29
CA HIS A 494 -29.72 17.14 43.84
C HIS A 494 -28.48 17.81 43.22
N LYS A 495 -27.81 18.71 43.95
CA LYS A 495 -26.61 19.41 43.45
C LYS A 495 -25.44 18.44 43.28
N GLN A 496 -25.19 17.61 44.29
CA GLN A 496 -24.16 16.57 44.18
C GLN A 496 -24.56 15.50 43.16
N ALA A 497 -25.83 15.10 43.10
CA ALA A 497 -26.31 14.15 42.11
C ALA A 497 -26.06 14.64 40.67
N ILE A 498 -26.32 15.92 40.38
CA ILE A 498 -26.06 16.52 39.07
C ILE A 498 -24.56 16.48 38.73
N ALA A 499 -23.68 16.83 39.68
CA ALA A 499 -22.23 16.79 39.47
C ALA A 499 -21.74 15.36 39.13
N TYR A 500 -22.23 14.35 39.85
CA TYR A 500 -21.87 12.96 39.57
C TYR A 500 -22.51 12.42 38.28
N PHE A 501 -23.72 12.84 37.90
CA PHE A 501 -24.30 12.51 36.59
C PHE A 501 -23.51 13.14 35.44
N GLN A 502 -23.01 14.37 35.62
CA GLN A 502 -22.14 15.03 34.67
C GLN A 502 -20.80 14.29 34.53
N GLN A 503 -20.17 13.91 35.63
CA GLN A 503 -18.96 13.06 35.62
C GLN A 503 -19.21 11.70 34.95
N ALA A 504 -20.40 11.12 35.14
CA ALA A 504 -20.82 9.87 34.50
C ALA A 504 -21.18 10.03 33.00
N SER A 505 -21.19 11.27 32.46
CA SER A 505 -21.67 11.59 31.12
C SER A 505 -23.15 11.23 30.88
N ALA A 506 -23.96 11.10 31.94
CA ALA A 506 -25.39 10.80 31.88
C ALA A 506 -26.21 12.10 31.91
N ILE A 507 -26.09 12.86 30.83
CA ILE A 507 -26.53 14.25 30.71
C ILE A 507 -28.05 14.37 30.72
N SER A 508 -28.77 13.45 30.07
CA SER A 508 -30.24 13.41 30.09
C SER A 508 -30.84 13.30 31.49
N ASN A 509 -30.24 12.48 32.37
CA ASN A 509 -30.66 12.35 33.76
C ASN A 509 -30.35 13.62 34.57
N ALA A 510 -29.19 14.24 34.33
CA ALA A 510 -28.84 15.51 34.95
C ALA A 510 -29.81 16.63 34.53
N MET A 511 -30.14 16.72 33.24
CA MET A 511 -31.11 17.69 32.72
C MET A 511 -32.53 17.44 33.25
N ARG A 512 -32.94 16.18 33.41
CA ARG A 512 -34.21 15.84 34.07
C ARG A 512 -34.25 16.42 35.49
N LEU A 513 -33.21 16.17 36.29
CA LEU A 513 -33.13 16.72 37.65
C LEU A 513 -33.11 18.25 37.66
N CYS A 514 -32.39 18.89 36.71
CA CYS A 514 -32.40 20.34 36.62
C CYS A 514 -33.80 20.90 36.32
N ARG A 515 -34.56 20.24 35.43
CA ARG A 515 -35.95 20.64 35.10
C ARG A 515 -36.90 20.45 36.29
N GLU A 516 -36.84 19.30 36.95
CA GLU A 516 -37.72 18.98 38.10
C GLU A 516 -37.50 19.95 39.28
N HIS A 517 -36.28 20.47 39.44
CA HIS A 517 -35.91 21.35 40.56
C HIS A 517 -35.63 22.81 40.16
N HIS A 518 -35.96 23.23 38.93
CA HIS A 518 -35.75 24.60 38.42
C HIS A 518 -34.30 25.12 38.54
N LEU A 519 -33.31 24.25 38.32
CA LEU A 519 -31.89 24.58 38.34
C LEU A 519 -31.40 25.01 36.94
N ASP A 520 -31.99 26.08 36.41
CA ASP A 520 -31.80 26.54 35.02
C ASP A 520 -30.33 26.88 34.67
N GLU A 521 -29.58 27.43 35.62
CA GLU A 521 -28.16 27.78 35.44
C GLU A 521 -27.29 26.54 35.17
N TYR A 522 -27.52 25.47 35.92
CA TYR A 522 -26.82 24.20 35.73
C TYR A 522 -27.26 23.53 34.42
N MET A 523 -28.55 23.62 34.07
CA MET A 523 -29.11 23.02 32.87
C MET A 523 -28.45 23.52 31.58
N ALA A 524 -28.25 24.84 31.44
CA ALA A 524 -27.63 25.41 30.23
C ALA A 524 -26.18 24.92 30.03
N ASN A 525 -25.40 24.87 31.12
CA ASN A 525 -24.01 24.41 31.08
C ASN A 525 -23.91 22.91 30.77
N ILE A 526 -24.80 22.11 31.35
CA ILE A 526 -24.87 20.66 31.15
C ILE A 526 -25.30 20.32 29.72
N ALA A 527 -26.31 21.02 29.18
CA ALA A 527 -26.81 20.79 27.83
C ALA A 527 -25.75 21.02 26.76
N ILE A 528 -24.85 22.01 26.93
CA ILE A 528 -23.74 22.26 25.99
C ILE A 528 -22.82 21.03 25.86
N GLN A 529 -22.63 20.28 26.93
CA GLN A 529 -21.80 19.06 26.95
C GLN A 529 -22.54 17.83 26.37
N GLY A 530 -23.84 17.95 26.15
CA GLY A 530 -24.76 16.89 25.71
C GLY A 530 -24.69 16.53 24.24
N THR A 531 -25.43 15.49 23.90
CA THR A 531 -25.71 15.13 22.50
C THR A 531 -26.56 16.21 21.81
N SER A 532 -26.72 16.13 20.48
CA SER A 532 -27.57 17.10 19.78
C SER A 532 -29.02 17.05 20.27
N ASP A 533 -29.55 15.86 20.54
CA ASP A 533 -30.90 15.68 21.07
C ASP A 533 -31.07 16.31 22.46
N ASP A 534 -30.06 16.14 23.32
CA ASP A 534 -30.04 16.77 24.66
C ASP A 534 -30.08 18.30 24.56
N LYS A 535 -29.30 18.87 23.63
CA LYS A 535 -29.29 20.32 23.36
C LYS A 535 -30.63 20.80 22.84
N LEU A 536 -31.30 20.04 21.99
CA LEU A 536 -32.63 20.36 21.46
C LEU A 536 -33.70 20.32 22.55
N GLU A 537 -33.66 19.32 23.43
CA GLU A 537 -34.58 19.23 24.55
C GLU A 537 -34.40 20.42 25.51
N ALA A 538 -33.15 20.76 25.81
CA ALA A 538 -32.84 21.94 26.61
C ALA A 538 -33.25 23.25 25.92
N ALA A 539 -33.02 23.39 24.61
CA ALA A 539 -33.41 24.57 23.84
C ALA A 539 -34.94 24.77 23.84
N ARG A 540 -35.72 23.69 23.71
CA ARG A 540 -37.20 23.74 23.81
C ARG A 540 -37.68 24.17 25.20
N TYR A 541 -36.98 23.74 26.25
CA TYR A 541 -37.28 24.18 27.61
C TYR A 541 -36.98 25.66 27.82
N PHE A 542 -35.84 26.16 27.32
CA PHE A 542 -35.54 27.59 27.42
C PHE A 542 -36.41 28.47 26.51
N GLU A 543 -36.92 27.92 25.39
CA GLU A 543 -37.90 28.59 24.52
C GLU A 543 -39.26 28.80 25.22
N SER A 544 -39.63 27.94 26.17
CA SER A 544 -40.87 28.12 26.95
C SER A 544 -40.73 29.07 28.14
N LEU A 545 -39.49 29.42 28.53
CA LEU A 545 -39.21 30.31 29.65
C LEU A 545 -39.02 31.77 29.19
N PRO A 546 -39.69 32.74 29.84
CA PRO A 546 -39.49 34.14 29.53
C PRO A 546 -38.06 34.60 29.93
N MET A 547 -37.48 35.52 29.15
CA MET A 547 -36.15 36.12 29.36
C MET A 547 -34.92 35.20 29.19
N GLN A 548 -35.09 33.92 28.81
CA GLN A 548 -33.96 32.99 28.57
C GLN A 548 -33.79 32.59 27.09
N GLU A 549 -34.35 33.38 26.18
CA GLU A 549 -34.31 33.16 24.71
C GLU A 549 -32.88 33.08 24.16
N ASP A 550 -31.95 33.87 24.71
CA ASP A 550 -30.54 33.86 24.30
C ASP A 550 -29.90 32.47 24.47
N ARG A 551 -30.24 31.77 25.57
CA ARG A 551 -29.78 30.41 25.84
C ARG A 551 -30.41 29.42 24.85
N ALA A 552 -31.69 29.60 24.51
CA ALA A 552 -32.37 28.77 23.53
C ALA A 552 -31.75 28.93 22.13
N ILE A 553 -31.49 30.16 21.68
CA ILE A 553 -30.86 30.46 20.39
C ILE A 553 -29.48 29.81 20.31
N LEU A 554 -28.65 29.97 21.36
CA LEU A 554 -27.33 29.36 21.42
C LEU A 554 -27.38 27.83 21.38
N LEU A 555 -28.33 27.21 22.08
CA LEU A 555 -28.46 25.75 22.10
C LEU A 555 -28.99 25.21 20.77
N TYR A 556 -29.93 25.89 20.09
CA TYR A 556 -30.37 25.52 18.74
C TYR A 556 -29.23 25.61 17.72
N HIS A 557 -28.43 26.67 17.80
CA HIS A 557 -27.23 26.82 16.99
C HIS A 557 -26.24 25.68 17.23
N LYS A 558 -25.91 25.39 18.50
CA LYS A 558 -25.01 24.29 18.89
C LYS A 558 -25.55 22.88 18.64
N ALA A 559 -26.85 22.74 18.41
CA ALA A 559 -27.51 21.51 17.98
C ALA A 559 -27.52 21.33 16.44
N GLY A 560 -27.08 22.35 15.69
CA GLY A 560 -27.04 22.33 14.23
C GLY A 560 -28.35 22.80 13.55
N LEU A 561 -29.36 23.24 14.31
CA LEU A 561 -30.57 23.87 13.77
C LEU A 561 -30.37 25.39 13.66
N THR A 562 -29.42 25.80 12.83
CA THR A 562 -29.08 27.22 12.62
C THR A 562 -30.25 28.03 12.08
N SER A 563 -31.06 27.45 11.20
CA SER A 563 -32.24 28.11 10.62
C SER A 563 -33.26 28.52 11.68
N LYS A 564 -33.61 27.60 12.59
CA LYS A 564 -34.51 27.90 13.71
C LYS A 564 -33.87 28.90 14.70
N ALA A 565 -32.57 28.80 14.93
CA ALA A 565 -31.84 29.74 15.78
C ALA A 565 -31.89 31.18 15.21
N ILE A 566 -31.69 31.33 13.90
CA ILE A 566 -31.78 32.61 13.17
C ILE A 566 -33.21 33.16 13.23
N ASP A 567 -34.22 32.32 12.97
CA ASP A 567 -35.63 32.75 13.03
C ASP A 567 -36.03 33.22 14.43
N LEU A 568 -35.59 32.52 15.48
CA LEU A 568 -35.81 32.94 16.87
C LEU A 568 -35.07 34.23 17.19
N ALA A 569 -33.83 34.36 16.72
CA ALA A 569 -33.05 35.56 16.98
C ALA A 569 -33.61 36.80 16.25
N PHE A 570 -34.20 36.63 15.07
CA PHE A 570 -34.97 37.69 14.40
C PHE A 570 -36.26 38.03 15.14
N LYS A 571 -37.02 37.02 15.62
CA LYS A 571 -38.27 37.25 16.37
C LYS A 571 -38.08 38.04 17.65
N HIS A 572 -36.95 37.81 18.33
CA HIS A 572 -36.64 38.41 19.64
C HIS A 572 -35.61 39.54 19.55
N GLU A 573 -35.24 39.97 18.33
CA GLU A 573 -34.28 41.06 18.06
C GLU A 573 -32.96 40.93 18.85
N ARG A 574 -32.45 39.70 19.00
CA ARG A 574 -31.24 39.40 19.79
C ARG A 574 -29.97 39.51 18.94
N TYR A 575 -29.41 40.72 18.90
CA TYR A 575 -28.23 41.07 18.09
C TYR A 575 -26.96 40.29 18.43
N SER A 576 -26.67 40.12 19.72
CA SER A 576 -25.46 39.43 20.19
C SER A 576 -25.44 37.96 19.76
N ALA A 577 -26.59 37.29 19.81
CA ALA A 577 -26.74 35.91 19.36
C ALA A 577 -26.65 35.79 17.84
N LEU A 578 -27.24 36.72 17.07
CA LEU A 578 -27.12 36.76 15.60
C LEU A 578 -25.68 36.94 15.14
N ALA A 579 -24.90 37.81 15.81
CA ALA A 579 -23.48 38.00 15.50
C ALA A 579 -22.67 36.71 15.70
N GLN A 580 -22.87 35.99 16.82
CA GLN A 580 -22.20 34.72 17.07
C GLN A 580 -22.59 33.64 16.06
N ILE A 581 -23.85 33.65 15.61
CA ILE A 581 -24.30 32.74 14.55
C ILE A 581 -23.60 33.13 13.24
N ALA A 582 -23.57 34.42 12.87
CA ALA A 582 -22.96 34.92 11.63
C ALA A 582 -21.49 34.52 11.50
N ASP A 583 -20.70 34.62 12.57
CA ASP A 583 -19.27 34.24 12.55
C ASP A 583 -19.05 32.74 12.25
N SER A 584 -20.06 31.90 12.54
CA SER A 584 -20.01 30.46 12.29
C SER A 584 -20.64 30.04 10.95
N VAL A 585 -21.38 30.95 10.29
CA VAL A 585 -22.04 30.68 9.01
C VAL A 585 -21.00 30.79 7.89
N GLY A 586 -20.32 29.67 7.58
CA GLY A 586 -19.45 29.55 6.41
C GLY A 586 -20.10 28.73 5.30
N LYS A 587 -20.07 29.22 4.05
CA LYS A 587 -20.36 28.65 2.69
C LYS A 587 -21.44 27.56 2.48
N SER A 588 -22.09 27.03 3.52
CA SER A 588 -22.89 25.80 3.52
C SER A 588 -24.35 26.03 3.95
N HIS A 589 -24.76 27.28 4.17
CA HIS A 589 -26.10 27.62 4.65
C HIS A 589 -26.97 28.21 3.55
N ASP A 590 -28.29 28.11 3.72
CA ASP A 590 -29.28 28.59 2.77
C ASP A 590 -29.02 30.06 2.37
N SER A 591 -28.71 30.28 1.09
CA SER A 591 -28.44 31.59 0.48
C SER A 591 -29.49 32.67 0.84
N SER A 592 -30.75 32.26 1.07
CA SER A 592 -31.84 33.15 1.46
C SER A 592 -31.76 33.69 2.89
N GLN A 593 -31.35 32.88 3.88
CA GLN A 593 -31.25 33.32 5.27
C GLN A 593 -30.02 34.20 5.48
N VAL A 594 -28.91 33.86 4.83
CA VAL A 594 -27.68 34.66 4.86
C VAL A 594 -27.88 36.02 4.19
N THR A 595 -28.66 36.08 3.11
CA THR A 595 -29.07 37.37 2.50
C THR A 595 -29.89 38.22 3.47
N ARG A 596 -30.87 37.63 4.18
CA ARG A 596 -31.65 38.37 5.20
C ARG A 596 -30.77 38.85 6.36
N MET A 597 -29.77 38.06 6.76
CA MET A 597 -28.79 38.46 7.77
C MET A 597 -27.95 39.63 7.27
N ALA A 598 -27.45 39.58 6.02
CA ALA A 598 -26.70 40.68 5.41
C ALA A 598 -27.56 41.96 5.32
N ASP A 599 -28.81 41.87 4.87
CA ASP A 599 -29.76 42.99 4.84
C ASP A 599 -29.99 43.60 6.23
N TYR A 600 -30.07 42.75 7.25
CA TYR A 600 -30.23 43.19 8.64
C TYR A 600 -28.96 43.88 9.16
N PHE A 601 -27.77 43.34 8.90
CA PHE A 601 -26.51 43.99 9.27
C PHE A 601 -26.30 45.32 8.51
N MET A 602 -26.77 45.41 7.26
CA MET A 602 -26.81 46.67 6.51
C MET A 602 -27.69 47.73 7.19
N GLN A 603 -28.87 47.35 7.69
CA GLN A 603 -29.74 48.27 8.44
C GLN A 603 -29.09 48.76 9.74
N LEU A 604 -28.28 47.92 10.38
CA LEU A 604 -27.56 48.25 11.62
C LEU A 604 -26.23 48.99 11.39
N LYS A 605 -25.89 49.33 10.14
CA LYS A 605 -24.61 49.95 9.76
C LYS A 605 -23.37 49.11 10.11
N GLN A 606 -23.51 47.80 10.30
CA GLN A 606 -22.38 46.87 10.47
C GLN A 606 -21.98 46.32 9.10
N TYR A 607 -21.35 47.17 8.29
CA TYR A 607 -21.04 46.84 6.90
C TYR A 607 -19.97 45.75 6.77
N ASP A 608 -19.00 45.68 7.68
CA ASP A 608 -17.93 44.66 7.66
C ASP A 608 -18.50 43.24 7.64
N LYS A 609 -19.44 42.96 8.57
CA LYS A 609 -20.12 41.67 8.67
C LYS A 609 -21.04 41.40 7.49
N ALA A 610 -21.68 42.44 6.95
CA ALA A 610 -22.52 42.30 5.77
C ALA A 610 -21.67 41.92 4.54
N VAL A 611 -20.50 42.52 4.37
CA VAL A 611 -19.55 42.19 3.30
C VAL A 611 -19.01 40.78 3.45
N ASP A 612 -18.64 40.35 4.66
CA ASP A 612 -18.21 38.97 4.93
C ASP A 612 -19.29 37.94 4.59
N LEU A 613 -20.54 38.21 4.97
CA LEU A 613 -21.67 37.34 4.66
C LEU A 613 -21.98 37.31 3.16
N LEU A 614 -21.93 38.44 2.46
CA LEU A 614 -22.15 38.49 1.01
C LEU A 614 -21.03 37.79 0.22
N ALA A 615 -19.77 37.94 0.67
CA ALA A 615 -18.63 37.21 0.13
C ALA A 615 -18.80 35.68 0.30
N ALA A 616 -19.42 35.24 1.40
CA ALA A 616 -19.68 33.82 1.65
C ALA A 616 -20.75 33.20 0.73
N ILE A 617 -21.62 34.00 0.10
CA ILE A 617 -22.66 33.54 -0.86
C ILE A 617 -22.22 33.81 -2.32
N ASP A 618 -20.94 34.05 -2.59
CA ASP A 618 -20.40 34.37 -3.92
C ASP A 618 -21.04 35.62 -4.60
N ARG A 619 -21.71 36.51 -3.84
CA ARG A 619 -22.23 37.81 -4.33
C ARG A 619 -21.15 38.89 -4.23
N VAL A 620 -20.03 38.64 -4.91
CA VAL A 620 -18.81 39.44 -4.80
C VAL A 620 -18.98 40.87 -5.30
N ASP A 621 -19.75 41.10 -6.37
CA ASP A 621 -19.93 42.44 -6.94
C ASP A 621 -20.64 43.40 -5.97
N GLU A 622 -21.68 42.91 -5.29
CA GLU A 622 -22.39 43.69 -4.29
C GLU A 622 -21.56 43.92 -3.03
N ALA A 623 -20.79 42.90 -2.62
CA ALA A 623 -19.87 43.01 -1.50
C ALA A 623 -18.76 44.03 -1.78
N ALA A 624 -18.21 44.04 -3.00
CA ALA A 624 -17.19 44.99 -3.44
C ALA A 624 -17.75 46.43 -3.52
N ASP A 625 -18.93 46.61 -4.10
CA ASP A 625 -19.58 47.92 -4.16
C ASP A 625 -19.91 48.46 -2.75
N LEU A 626 -20.32 47.59 -1.82
CA LEU A 626 -20.55 47.96 -0.41
C LEU A 626 -19.26 48.31 0.32
N ALA A 627 -18.18 47.59 0.06
CA ALA A 627 -16.86 47.89 0.64
C ALA A 627 -16.31 49.23 0.14
N ILE A 628 -16.51 49.56 -1.14
CA ILE A 628 -16.10 50.84 -1.72
C ILE A 628 -16.94 51.99 -1.17
N ARG A 629 -18.27 51.84 -1.10
CA ARG A 629 -19.17 52.91 -0.64
C ARG A 629 -18.98 53.29 0.81
N ASN A 630 -18.58 52.34 1.66
CA ASN A 630 -18.45 52.53 3.10
C ASN A 630 -17.00 52.54 3.59
N GLU A 631 -16.01 52.57 2.67
CA GLU A 631 -14.57 52.63 2.98
C GLU A 631 -14.12 51.60 4.03
N ILE A 632 -14.54 50.33 3.87
CA ILE A 632 -14.22 49.26 4.82
C ILE A 632 -12.72 48.94 4.75
N PRO A 633 -11.99 48.88 5.89
CA PRO A 633 -10.58 48.51 5.91
C PRO A 633 -10.40 47.07 5.41
N LEU A 634 -9.73 46.93 4.27
CA LEU A 634 -9.46 45.64 3.63
C LEU A 634 -8.29 44.95 4.33
N THR A 635 -8.53 43.78 4.91
CA THR A 635 -7.46 42.84 5.27
C THR A 635 -7.08 41.96 4.09
N GLU A 636 -5.86 41.43 4.04
CA GLU A 636 -5.44 40.52 2.96
C GLU A 636 -6.39 39.30 2.83
N ASP A 637 -6.87 38.77 3.96
CA ASP A 637 -7.82 37.65 4.00
C ASP A 637 -9.19 38.00 3.42
N LEU A 638 -9.71 39.20 3.74
CA LEU A 638 -10.97 39.69 3.21
C LEU A 638 -10.84 39.97 1.71
N LEU A 639 -9.68 40.48 1.27
CA LEU A 639 -9.36 40.70 -0.14
C LEU A 639 -9.30 39.38 -0.94
N GLU A 640 -8.79 38.31 -0.35
CA GLU A 640 -8.81 36.97 -0.95
C GLU A 640 -10.22 36.37 -0.99
N ARG A 641 -11.03 36.56 0.06
CA ARG A 641 -12.45 36.13 0.07
C ARG A 641 -13.32 36.87 -0.94
N LEU A 642 -13.04 38.16 -1.15
CA LEU A 642 -13.69 38.99 -2.18
C LEU A 642 -13.15 38.75 -3.59
N SER A 643 -12.29 37.75 -3.80
CA SER A 643 -11.80 37.43 -5.15
C SER A 643 -12.63 36.31 -5.76
N PRO A 644 -13.32 36.57 -6.88
CA PRO A 644 -14.06 35.52 -7.57
C PRO A 644 -13.10 34.46 -8.12
N ALA A 645 -13.61 33.26 -8.40
CA ALA A 645 -12.88 32.30 -9.23
C ALA A 645 -12.83 32.83 -10.68
N LYS A 646 -11.67 32.71 -11.34
CA LYS A 646 -11.48 33.19 -12.71
C LYS A 646 -12.49 32.51 -13.66
N PRO A 647 -13.41 33.27 -14.28
CA PRO A 647 -14.45 32.68 -15.13
C PRO A 647 -13.91 32.24 -16.49
N ILE A 648 -14.59 31.27 -17.11
CA ILE A 648 -14.21 30.66 -18.40
C ILE A 648 -14.74 31.50 -19.59
N ASN A 649 -15.81 32.27 -19.38
CA ASN A 649 -16.46 33.06 -20.43
C ASN A 649 -15.81 34.45 -20.61
N ASP A 650 -15.69 34.93 -21.85
CA ASP A 650 -15.08 36.24 -22.16
C ASP A 650 -15.84 37.44 -21.54
N VAL A 651 -17.17 37.37 -21.44
CA VAL A 651 -18.00 38.44 -20.86
C VAL A 651 -17.83 38.52 -19.34
N ASP A 652 -17.80 37.37 -18.68
CA ASP A 652 -17.60 37.29 -17.23
C ASP A 652 -16.14 37.63 -16.87
N LEU A 653 -15.19 37.37 -17.78
CA LEU A 653 -13.78 37.74 -17.63
C LEU A 653 -13.59 39.26 -17.59
N GLN A 654 -14.33 40.03 -18.39
CA GLN A 654 -14.28 41.49 -18.34
C GLN A 654 -14.86 42.04 -17.04
N ARG A 655 -15.98 41.49 -16.56
CA ARG A 655 -16.57 41.86 -15.26
C ARG A 655 -15.62 41.53 -14.11
N TYR A 656 -15.04 40.34 -14.13
CA TYR A 656 -14.01 39.91 -13.20
C TYR A 656 -12.82 40.87 -13.15
N GLN A 657 -12.27 41.24 -14.32
CA GLN A 657 -11.15 42.18 -14.41
C GLN A 657 -11.52 43.55 -13.84
N ALA A 658 -12.71 44.07 -14.14
CA ALA A 658 -13.18 45.35 -13.62
C ALA A 658 -13.37 45.32 -12.09
N THR A 659 -13.93 44.24 -11.53
CA THR A 659 -14.09 44.09 -10.07
C THR A 659 -12.72 43.97 -9.38
N CYS A 660 -11.79 43.19 -9.93
CA CYS A 660 -10.42 43.09 -9.41
C CYS A 660 -9.67 44.43 -9.48
N GLU A 661 -9.86 45.22 -10.54
CA GLU A 661 -9.25 46.55 -10.65
C GLU A 661 -9.80 47.52 -9.60
N LYS A 662 -11.13 47.56 -9.41
CA LYS A 662 -11.77 48.36 -8.35
C LYS A 662 -11.27 47.98 -6.95
N LEU A 663 -11.18 46.68 -6.66
CA LEU A 663 -10.64 46.19 -5.38
C LEU A 663 -9.16 46.53 -5.21
N GLY A 664 -8.38 46.48 -6.30
CA GLY A 664 -6.99 46.91 -6.31
C GLY A 664 -6.83 48.41 -6.02
N ASP A 665 -7.67 49.25 -6.62
CA ASP A 665 -7.67 50.70 -6.39
C ASP A 665 -8.03 51.04 -4.93
N LEU A 666 -9.04 50.36 -4.35
CA LEU A 666 -9.42 50.51 -2.93
C LEU A 666 -8.29 50.03 -1.99
N ALA A 667 -7.64 48.90 -2.29
CA ALA A 667 -6.54 48.39 -1.49
C ALA A 667 -5.31 49.31 -1.54
N ALA A 668 -5.05 49.92 -2.70
CA ALA A 668 -3.95 50.87 -2.88
C ALA A 668 -4.20 52.18 -2.11
N SER A 669 -5.45 52.68 -2.07
CA SER A 669 -5.79 53.89 -1.29
C SER A 669 -5.69 53.65 0.22
N GLN A 670 -5.87 52.41 0.68
CA GLN A 670 -5.76 52.03 2.09
C GLN A 670 -4.34 51.65 2.53
N GLY A 671 -3.35 51.67 1.62
CA GLY A 671 -1.96 51.34 1.92
C GLY A 671 -1.65 49.83 1.94
N VAL A 672 -2.59 48.96 1.54
CA VAL A 672 -2.38 47.51 1.44
C VAL A 672 -1.80 47.16 0.07
N TYR A 673 -0.54 47.55 -0.14
CA TYR A 673 0.11 47.51 -1.44
C TYR A 673 0.40 46.10 -1.98
N SER A 674 0.70 45.14 -1.10
CA SER A 674 0.91 43.71 -1.45
C SER A 674 -0.36 43.08 -2.02
N GLY A 675 -1.48 43.28 -1.34
CA GLY A 675 -2.80 42.84 -1.78
C GLY A 675 -3.23 43.51 -3.08
N ALA A 676 -3.06 44.84 -3.16
CA ALA A 676 -3.36 45.61 -4.37
C ALA A 676 -2.59 45.10 -5.59
N ALA A 677 -1.29 44.82 -5.44
CA ALA A 677 -0.46 44.29 -6.52
C ALA A 677 -0.98 42.94 -7.06
N LYS A 678 -1.39 42.02 -6.17
CA LYS A 678 -2.00 40.75 -6.58
C LYS A 678 -3.30 40.98 -7.37
N LYS A 679 -4.19 41.87 -6.91
CA LYS A 679 -5.47 42.14 -7.61
C LYS A 679 -5.28 42.83 -8.96
N TYR A 680 -4.32 43.73 -9.07
CA TYR A 680 -3.96 44.31 -10.37
C TYR A 680 -3.38 43.27 -11.34
N LEU A 681 -2.63 42.29 -10.83
CA LEU A 681 -2.16 41.16 -11.64
C LEU A 681 -3.32 40.27 -12.10
N ASP A 682 -4.28 39.99 -11.21
CA ASP A 682 -5.50 39.24 -11.52
C ASP A 682 -6.36 39.95 -12.57
N ALA A 683 -6.42 41.29 -12.51
CA ALA A 683 -7.06 42.14 -13.52
C ALA A 683 -6.26 42.23 -14.84
N GLY A 684 -5.00 41.77 -14.86
CA GLY A 684 -4.10 41.85 -16.02
C GLY A 684 -3.35 43.19 -16.17
N ASN A 685 -3.52 44.13 -15.24
CA ASN A 685 -2.86 45.44 -15.26
C ASN A 685 -1.49 45.40 -14.58
N LYS A 686 -0.48 45.00 -15.35
CA LYS A 686 0.92 44.86 -14.87
C LYS A 686 1.56 46.18 -14.40
N MET A 687 1.12 47.32 -14.92
CA MET A 687 1.71 48.62 -14.60
C MET A 687 1.24 49.13 -13.25
N LYS A 688 -0.08 49.10 -12.98
CA LYS A 688 -0.62 49.43 -11.65
C LYS A 688 -0.08 48.47 -10.58
N SER A 689 0.04 47.17 -10.91
CA SER A 689 0.67 46.18 -10.03
C SER A 689 2.11 46.55 -9.67
N MET A 690 2.92 46.97 -10.65
CA MET A 690 4.31 47.37 -10.40
C MET A 690 4.40 48.61 -9.52
N ARG A 691 3.54 49.61 -9.76
CA ARG A 691 3.48 50.83 -8.93
C ARG A 691 3.10 50.52 -7.49
N ALA A 692 2.13 49.64 -7.27
CA ALA A 692 1.76 49.18 -5.94
C ALA A 692 2.96 48.50 -5.24
N LEU A 693 3.69 47.61 -5.91
CA LEU A 693 4.88 46.97 -5.33
C LEU A 693 5.99 47.96 -5.01
N ILE A 694 6.18 48.99 -5.83
CA ILE A 694 7.15 50.06 -5.54
C ILE A 694 6.76 50.81 -4.27
N ASN A 695 5.48 51.14 -4.11
CA ASN A 695 4.96 51.78 -2.89
C ASN A 695 5.09 50.88 -1.65
N SER A 696 5.10 49.55 -1.82
CA SER A 696 5.32 48.61 -0.72
C SER A 696 6.78 48.54 -0.27
N GLY A 697 7.74 49.00 -1.07
CA GLY A 697 9.17 48.98 -0.76
C GLY A 697 9.84 47.61 -0.78
N ASP A 698 9.16 46.56 -1.27
CA ASP A 698 9.65 45.19 -1.21
C ASP A 698 10.51 44.84 -2.44
N VAL A 699 11.83 45.02 -2.29
CA VAL A 699 12.84 44.82 -3.33
C VAL A 699 12.81 43.41 -3.93
N GLU A 700 12.57 42.38 -3.11
CA GLU A 700 12.55 40.99 -3.56
C GLU A 700 11.32 40.74 -4.44
N LYS A 701 10.13 41.15 -3.98
CA LYS A 701 8.90 41.01 -4.78
C LYS A 701 8.95 41.81 -6.09
N ILE A 702 9.54 43.00 -6.06
CA ILE A 702 9.74 43.85 -7.25
C ILE A 702 10.63 43.13 -8.28
N THR A 703 11.76 42.55 -7.86
CA THR A 703 12.68 41.85 -8.77
C THR A 703 12.07 40.57 -9.35
N VAL A 704 11.34 39.80 -8.55
CA VAL A 704 10.61 38.61 -9.01
C VAL A 704 9.51 39.01 -9.99
N PHE A 705 8.70 40.02 -9.66
CA PHE A 705 7.61 40.48 -10.51
C PHE A 705 8.11 40.99 -11.86
N ALA A 706 9.18 41.79 -11.89
CA ALA A 706 9.75 42.30 -13.13
C ALA A 706 10.14 41.16 -14.09
N ASN A 707 10.76 40.09 -13.57
CA ASN A 707 11.14 38.92 -14.36
C ASN A 707 9.93 38.10 -14.88
N VAL A 708 8.83 38.05 -14.12
CA VAL A 708 7.60 37.35 -14.51
C VAL A 708 6.78 38.15 -15.52
N ALA A 709 6.68 39.47 -15.34
CA ALA A 709 5.83 40.36 -16.13
C ALA A 709 6.27 40.48 -17.61
N ARG A 710 7.59 40.38 -17.87
CA ARG A 710 8.25 40.49 -19.19
C ARG A 710 7.78 41.70 -20.02
N ASN A 711 7.60 42.86 -19.37
CA ASN A 711 7.20 44.09 -20.03
C ASN A 711 8.33 45.13 -19.95
N ARG A 712 8.61 45.84 -21.05
CA ARG A 712 9.63 46.90 -21.15
C ARG A 712 9.46 47.94 -20.05
N ASP A 713 8.25 48.47 -19.88
CA ASP A 713 8.01 49.57 -18.95
C ASP A 713 8.12 49.14 -17.48
N VAL A 714 7.77 47.88 -17.18
CA VAL A 714 7.95 47.28 -15.85
C VAL A 714 9.43 47.12 -15.53
N TYR A 715 10.26 46.69 -16.50
CA TYR A 715 11.70 46.61 -16.32
C TYR A 715 12.33 47.99 -16.08
N LEU A 716 11.85 49.04 -16.77
CA LEU A 716 12.32 50.41 -16.55
C LEU A 716 12.00 50.90 -15.14
N LEU A 717 10.74 50.77 -14.71
CA LEU A 717 10.31 51.16 -13.37
C LEU A 717 11.05 50.40 -12.27
N ALA A 718 11.30 49.09 -12.47
CA ALA A 718 12.10 48.29 -11.54
C ALA A 718 13.54 48.81 -11.43
N ALA A 719 14.18 49.09 -12.56
CA ALA A 719 15.56 49.53 -12.61
C ALA A 719 15.74 50.95 -12.07
N ASP A 720 14.83 51.88 -12.39
CA ASP A 720 14.85 53.24 -11.88
C ASP A 720 14.64 53.25 -10.34
N TYR A 721 13.74 52.41 -9.82
CA TYR A 721 13.52 52.27 -8.38
C TYR A 721 14.74 51.68 -7.67
N LEU A 722 15.31 50.57 -8.16
CA LEU A 722 16.51 49.96 -7.57
C LEU A 722 17.72 50.90 -7.61
N LYS A 723 17.82 51.74 -8.65
CA LYS A 723 18.83 52.80 -8.74
C LYS A 723 18.62 53.90 -7.69
N SER A 724 17.38 54.22 -7.33
CA SER A 724 17.12 55.24 -6.30
C SER A 724 17.46 54.76 -4.87
N LEU A 725 17.52 53.44 -4.67
CA LEU A 725 17.90 52.85 -3.39
C LEU A 725 19.41 52.77 -3.23
N ASN A 726 19.89 52.63 -1.99
CA ASN A 726 21.29 52.30 -1.70
C ASN A 726 21.62 50.86 -2.16
N TRP A 727 21.82 50.65 -3.47
CA TRP A 727 21.97 49.33 -4.10
C TRP A 727 23.17 48.53 -3.56
N LYS A 728 24.18 49.17 -2.95
CA LYS A 728 25.29 48.50 -2.26
C LYS A 728 24.87 47.63 -1.06
N LYS A 729 23.73 47.94 -0.42
CA LYS A 729 23.20 47.13 0.68
C LYS A 729 22.69 45.76 0.22
N TYR A 730 22.43 45.60 -1.07
CA TYR A 730 21.82 44.40 -1.65
C TYR A 730 22.82 43.74 -2.62
N PRO A 731 23.33 42.54 -2.33
CA PRO A 731 24.40 41.91 -3.10
C PRO A 731 24.04 41.69 -4.58
N ASP A 732 22.76 41.54 -4.90
CA ASP A 732 22.27 41.27 -6.26
C ASP A 732 21.70 42.50 -6.99
N ALA A 733 21.56 43.65 -6.32
CA ALA A 733 20.88 44.81 -6.91
C ALA A 733 21.61 45.38 -8.12
N LEU A 734 22.95 45.43 -8.07
CA LEU A 734 23.78 45.91 -9.19
C LEU A 734 23.55 45.06 -10.45
N GLN A 735 23.57 43.72 -10.30
CA GLN A 735 23.32 42.79 -11.41
C GLN A 735 21.88 42.88 -11.93
N ASN A 736 20.91 43.04 -11.02
CA ASN A 736 19.50 43.19 -11.39
C ASN A 736 19.21 44.49 -12.15
N ILE A 737 19.78 45.63 -11.72
CA ILE A 737 19.66 46.91 -12.43
C ILE A 737 20.21 46.79 -13.86
N MET A 738 21.43 46.25 -14.01
CA MET A 738 22.03 46.04 -15.33
C MET A 738 21.17 45.12 -16.21
N ASN A 739 20.67 44.02 -15.64
CA ASN A 739 19.83 43.07 -16.36
C ASN A 739 18.50 43.69 -16.79
N PHE A 740 17.87 44.51 -15.95
CA PHE A 740 16.60 45.15 -16.27
C PHE A 740 16.76 46.23 -17.35
N TYR A 741 17.78 47.07 -17.29
CA TYR A 741 18.04 48.02 -18.38
C TYR A 741 18.39 47.32 -19.70
N LYS A 742 19.17 46.23 -19.67
CA LYS A 742 19.46 45.41 -20.87
C LYS A 742 18.18 44.78 -21.44
N LYS A 743 17.32 44.20 -20.60
CA LYS A 743 16.02 43.62 -21.02
C LYS A 743 15.04 44.67 -21.55
N ALA A 744 15.08 45.89 -21.00
CA ALA A 744 14.29 47.02 -21.46
C ALA A 744 14.84 47.71 -22.73
N LYS A 745 16.04 47.31 -23.20
CA LYS A 745 16.79 47.95 -24.29
C LYS A 745 17.10 49.45 -24.03
N ALA A 746 17.22 49.84 -22.77
CA ALA A 746 17.54 51.22 -22.39
C ALA A 746 19.04 51.39 -22.13
N TYR A 747 19.83 51.36 -23.21
CA TYR A 747 21.29 51.39 -23.15
C TYR A 747 21.86 52.74 -22.70
N GLU A 748 21.15 53.84 -22.94
CA GLU A 748 21.54 55.18 -22.45
C GLU A 748 21.51 55.24 -20.92
N LYS A 749 20.40 54.82 -20.30
CA LYS A 749 20.28 54.72 -18.85
C LYS A 749 21.28 53.74 -18.24
N LEU A 750 21.59 52.65 -18.96
CA LEU A 750 22.60 51.69 -18.53
C LEU A 750 24.00 52.29 -18.50
N ALA A 751 24.37 53.07 -19.52
CA ALA A 751 25.69 53.70 -19.56
C ALA A 751 25.84 54.84 -18.55
N GLN A 752 24.77 55.59 -18.29
CA GLN A 752 24.71 56.54 -17.17
C GLN A 752 24.89 55.81 -15.82
N PHE A 753 24.32 54.61 -15.67
CA PHE A 753 24.52 53.80 -14.47
C PHE A 753 25.99 53.34 -14.33
N TYR A 754 26.65 52.95 -15.41
CA TYR A 754 28.09 52.63 -15.38
C TYR A 754 28.97 53.84 -15.06
N ASP A 755 28.67 55.04 -15.59
CA ASP A 755 29.38 56.28 -15.25
C ASP A 755 29.22 56.64 -13.76
N MET A 756 28.00 56.49 -13.22
CA MET A 756 27.74 56.66 -11.79
C MET A 756 28.51 55.64 -10.93
N CYS A 757 28.56 54.36 -11.35
CA CYS A 757 29.38 53.36 -10.67
C CYS A 757 30.88 53.73 -10.68
N ALA A 758 31.39 54.27 -11.78
CA ALA A 758 32.78 54.71 -11.88
C ALA A 758 33.07 55.91 -10.98
N GLN A 759 32.18 56.89 -10.91
CA GLN A 759 32.30 58.06 -10.02
C GLN A 759 32.38 57.62 -8.55
N ILE A 760 31.50 56.70 -8.13
CA ILE A 760 31.49 56.18 -6.77
C ILE A 760 32.78 55.44 -6.41
N GLU A 761 33.34 54.63 -7.33
CA GLU A 761 34.62 53.94 -7.11
C GLU A 761 35.80 54.91 -6.97
N ILE A 762 35.76 56.04 -7.69
CA ILE A 762 36.76 57.10 -7.59
C ILE A 762 36.62 57.86 -6.27
N GLU A 763 35.40 58.27 -5.91
CA GLU A 763 35.12 59.10 -4.72
C GLU A 763 35.31 58.35 -3.40
N GLU A 764 34.80 57.11 -3.29
CA GLU A 764 34.84 56.37 -2.03
C GLU A 764 36.13 55.55 -1.85
N TYR A 765 36.64 54.95 -2.93
CA TYR A 765 37.74 53.97 -2.85
C TYR A 765 39.03 54.41 -3.53
N LYS A 766 39.01 55.52 -4.29
CA LYS A 766 40.14 56.00 -5.11
C LYS A 766 40.69 54.91 -6.05
N ASP A 767 39.83 53.96 -6.44
CA ASP A 767 40.20 52.81 -7.26
C ASP A 767 39.95 53.12 -8.74
N TYR A 768 40.88 53.91 -9.29
CA TYR A 768 40.85 54.33 -10.69
C TYR A 768 40.89 53.16 -11.69
N ASN A 769 41.39 51.98 -11.29
CA ASN A 769 41.45 50.81 -12.16
C ASN A 769 40.04 50.24 -12.42
N LYS A 770 39.25 50.05 -11.35
CA LYS A 770 37.86 49.58 -11.48
C LYS A 770 36.95 50.63 -12.12
N ALA A 771 37.20 51.91 -11.82
CA ALA A 771 36.49 53.00 -12.47
C ALA A 771 36.73 53.00 -14.00
N LEU A 772 37.96 52.74 -14.44
CA LEU A 772 38.28 52.60 -15.86
C LEU A 772 37.55 51.40 -16.49
N GLU A 773 37.50 50.26 -15.82
CA GLU A 773 36.75 49.09 -16.30
C GLU A 773 35.26 49.40 -16.48
N ALA A 774 34.63 50.06 -15.49
CA ALA A 774 33.22 50.47 -15.56
C ALA A 774 32.96 51.47 -16.70
N LEU A 775 33.83 52.45 -16.91
CA LEU A 775 33.71 53.43 -18.00
C LEU A 775 33.92 52.80 -19.39
N LEU A 776 34.81 51.82 -19.50
CA LEU A 776 34.99 51.07 -20.75
C LEU A 776 33.74 50.24 -21.08
N GLU A 777 33.08 49.64 -20.09
CA GLU A 777 31.79 48.97 -20.29
C GLU A 777 30.67 49.97 -20.63
N ALA A 778 30.65 51.16 -20.04
CA ALA A 778 29.75 52.26 -20.44
C ALA A 778 29.93 52.64 -21.91
N TYR A 779 31.19 52.80 -22.35
CA TYR A 779 31.53 53.15 -23.72
C TYR A 779 31.14 52.04 -24.71
N LYS A 780 31.45 50.77 -24.40
CA LYS A 780 31.07 49.61 -25.24
C LYS A 780 29.57 49.52 -25.42
N THR A 781 28.81 49.62 -24.32
CA THR A 781 27.35 49.45 -24.34
C THR A 781 26.65 50.53 -25.18
N LEU A 782 27.08 51.79 -25.09
CA LEU A 782 26.58 52.87 -25.95
C LEU A 782 26.99 52.69 -27.41
N LYS A 783 28.26 52.37 -27.67
CA LYS A 783 28.79 52.24 -29.03
C LYS A 783 28.09 51.15 -29.84
N GLU A 784 27.86 49.99 -29.22
CA GLU A 784 27.29 48.81 -29.89
C GLU A 784 25.77 48.86 -30.03
N ASN A 785 25.04 49.45 -29.07
CA ASN A 785 23.59 49.25 -28.95
C ASN A 785 22.72 50.52 -28.87
N GLY A 786 23.31 51.73 -28.86
CA GLY A 786 22.55 52.98 -28.83
C GLY A 786 21.96 53.37 -30.19
N GLU A 787 20.80 54.02 -30.21
CA GLU A 787 20.25 54.68 -31.41
C GLU A 787 21.16 55.85 -31.84
N ASN A 788 21.33 56.10 -33.14
CA ASN A 788 22.22 57.16 -33.62
C ASN A 788 21.58 58.55 -33.44
N THR A 789 21.74 59.10 -32.23
CA THR A 789 21.33 60.45 -31.86
C THR A 789 22.55 61.36 -31.74
N PHE A 790 22.40 62.65 -32.03
CA PHE A 790 23.50 63.63 -31.87
C PHE A 790 24.05 63.66 -30.44
N THR A 791 23.18 63.45 -29.45
CA THR A 791 23.51 63.34 -28.02
C THR A 791 24.38 62.11 -27.68
N LYS A 792 24.30 61.04 -28.48
CA LYS A 792 25.12 59.84 -28.30
C LYS A 792 26.59 60.10 -28.65
N ASP A 793 26.85 60.85 -29.72
CA ASP A 793 28.22 61.13 -30.16
C ASP A 793 28.95 62.05 -29.17
N GLU A 794 28.24 63.03 -28.59
CA GLU A 794 28.76 63.89 -27.52
C GLU A 794 29.07 63.08 -26.25
N ALA A 795 28.14 62.22 -25.80
CA ALA A 795 28.35 61.36 -24.64
C ALA A 795 29.50 60.35 -24.84
N LEU A 796 29.66 59.82 -26.06
CA LEU A 796 30.77 58.93 -26.40
C LEU A 796 32.12 59.66 -26.37
N GLN A 797 32.18 60.90 -26.85
CA GLN A 797 33.40 61.72 -26.79
C GLN A 797 33.78 62.04 -25.35
N GLU A 798 32.80 62.34 -24.49
CA GLU A 798 33.03 62.61 -23.07
C GLU A 798 33.56 61.35 -22.34
N LEU A 799 32.93 60.19 -22.55
CA LEU A 799 33.37 58.92 -21.98
C LEU A 799 34.77 58.51 -22.48
N GLU A 800 35.08 58.76 -23.75
CA GLU A 800 36.41 58.48 -24.32
C GLU A 800 37.47 59.40 -23.69
N LEU A 801 37.15 60.67 -23.47
CA LEU A 801 38.03 61.61 -22.80
C LEU A 801 38.28 61.20 -21.34
N LYS A 802 37.22 60.83 -20.60
CA LYS A 802 37.32 60.31 -19.21
C LYS A 802 38.23 59.07 -19.14
N CYS A 803 37.99 58.06 -19.99
CA CYS A 803 38.81 56.85 -20.06
C CYS A 803 40.29 57.17 -20.33
N ARG A 804 40.54 58.07 -21.28
CA ARG A 804 41.91 58.46 -21.68
C ARG A 804 42.66 59.15 -20.55
N ASN A 805 41.99 60.06 -19.85
CA ASN A 805 42.58 60.80 -18.73
C ASN A 805 42.87 59.89 -17.53
N ILE A 806 41.92 59.03 -17.16
CA ILE A 806 42.09 58.06 -16.06
C ILE A 806 43.25 57.11 -16.38
N LYS A 807 43.35 56.63 -17.63
CA LYS A 807 44.48 55.78 -18.05
C LYS A 807 45.82 56.50 -17.95
N ARG A 808 45.91 57.75 -18.41
CA ARG A 808 47.14 58.57 -18.26
C ARG A 808 47.54 58.75 -16.80
N PHE A 809 46.56 58.92 -15.91
CA PHE A 809 46.81 59.04 -14.47
C PHE A 809 47.29 57.73 -13.84
N ILE A 810 46.68 56.59 -14.19
CA ILE A 810 47.11 55.26 -13.73
C ILE A 810 48.54 54.98 -14.19
N ASP A 811 48.85 55.20 -15.47
CA ASP A 811 50.20 54.98 -16.03
C ASP A 811 51.25 55.83 -15.29
N ALA A 812 50.92 57.09 -14.97
CA ALA A 812 51.81 57.98 -14.22
C ALA A 812 51.96 57.57 -12.74
N ARG A 813 50.89 57.07 -12.11
CA ARG A 813 50.89 56.57 -10.74
C ARG A 813 51.69 55.27 -10.60
N ASP A 814 51.56 54.37 -11.55
CA ASP A 814 52.26 53.08 -11.54
C ASP A 814 53.77 53.31 -11.74
N ARG A 815 54.14 54.18 -12.68
CA ARG A 815 55.53 54.64 -12.85
C ARG A 815 56.07 55.38 -11.62
N TYR A 816 55.24 56.13 -10.89
CA TYR A 816 55.65 56.75 -9.62
C TYR A 816 56.02 55.71 -8.56
N SER A 817 55.37 54.55 -8.58
CA SER A 817 55.71 53.42 -7.69
C SER A 817 57.04 52.77 -8.05
N GLU A 818 57.42 52.79 -9.34
CA GLU A 818 58.69 52.24 -9.85
C GLU A 818 59.86 53.24 -9.71
N ASP A 819 59.69 54.47 -10.22
CA ASP A 819 60.66 55.56 -10.21
C ASP A 819 60.02 56.86 -9.69
N PRO A 820 60.18 57.19 -8.38
CA PRO A 820 59.49 58.32 -7.77
C PRO A 820 59.81 59.68 -8.39
N GLU A 821 60.98 59.86 -9.00
CA GLU A 821 61.37 61.15 -9.61
C GLU A 821 60.80 61.35 -11.01
N GLN A 822 60.74 60.27 -11.80
CA GLN A 822 60.17 60.32 -13.15
C GLN A 822 58.64 60.39 -13.06
N GLY A 823 58.03 59.56 -12.20
CA GLY A 823 56.60 59.61 -11.96
C GLY A 823 56.12 60.95 -11.39
N ALA A 824 56.88 61.60 -10.49
CA ALA A 824 56.52 62.93 -9.98
C ALA A 824 56.59 64.01 -11.08
N ARG A 825 57.53 63.91 -12.02
CA ARG A 825 57.59 64.82 -13.18
C ARG A 825 56.44 64.58 -14.14
N GLU A 826 56.08 63.32 -14.39
CA GLU A 826 54.92 62.98 -15.23
C GLU A 826 53.60 63.45 -14.61
N LEU A 827 53.41 63.27 -13.30
CA LEU A 827 52.25 63.78 -12.56
C LEU A 827 52.20 65.32 -12.55
N ALA A 828 53.36 66.00 -12.43
CA ALA A 828 53.43 67.46 -12.54
C ALA A 828 53.12 67.95 -13.96
N ASN A 829 53.53 67.21 -15.01
CA ASN A 829 53.17 67.52 -16.38
C ASN A 829 51.66 67.33 -16.63
N LEU A 830 51.03 66.34 -15.98
CA LEU A 830 49.58 66.13 -16.06
C LEU A 830 48.78 67.30 -15.48
N LEU A 831 49.27 67.97 -14.43
CA LEU A 831 48.64 69.17 -13.87
C LEU A 831 48.63 70.38 -14.83
N GLY A 832 49.55 70.42 -15.81
CA GLY A 832 49.56 71.44 -16.85
C GLY A 832 48.39 71.33 -17.84
N ASP A 833 47.78 70.15 -17.98
CA ASP A 833 46.65 69.88 -18.86
C ASP A 833 45.32 70.14 -18.11
N GLN A 834 44.68 71.31 -18.29
CA GLN A 834 43.40 71.63 -17.62
C GLN A 834 42.26 70.62 -17.91
N LYS A 835 42.36 69.84 -19.00
CA LYS A 835 41.38 68.82 -19.36
C LYS A 835 41.55 67.50 -18.60
N ILE A 836 42.63 67.33 -17.83
CA ILE A 836 42.89 66.09 -17.06
C ILE A 836 41.85 65.88 -15.95
N PHE A 837 41.28 66.98 -15.45
CA PHE A 837 40.29 66.97 -14.39
C PHE A 837 38.92 66.41 -14.84
N VAL A 838 38.75 66.14 -16.13
CA VAL A 838 37.63 65.35 -16.66
C VAL A 838 37.93 63.87 -16.40
N GLY A 839 37.41 63.37 -15.27
CA GLY A 839 37.51 61.97 -14.84
C GLY A 839 38.55 61.68 -13.75
N VAL A 840 39.50 62.60 -13.49
CA VAL A 840 40.50 62.44 -12.41
C VAL A 840 40.39 63.60 -11.43
N HIS A 841 40.32 63.31 -10.13
CA HIS A 841 40.25 64.36 -9.12
C HIS A 841 41.58 65.08 -8.98
N ALA A 842 41.53 66.41 -9.01
CA ALA A 842 42.71 67.26 -8.77
C ALA A 842 43.38 66.92 -7.44
N GLY A 843 42.57 66.70 -6.40
CA GLY A 843 43.05 66.35 -5.05
C GLY A 843 43.94 65.11 -5.00
N ASP A 844 43.68 64.08 -5.81
CA ASP A 844 44.48 62.86 -5.78
C ASP A 844 45.85 63.03 -6.47
N ILE A 845 45.94 63.85 -7.53
CA ILE A 845 47.22 64.17 -8.19
C ILE A 845 48.09 65.04 -7.28
N TYR A 846 47.51 66.11 -6.73
CA TYR A 846 48.19 67.00 -5.79
C TYR A 846 48.57 66.28 -4.50
N GLY A 847 47.72 65.37 -3.99
CA GLY A 847 48.00 64.56 -2.80
C GLY A 847 49.28 63.74 -2.94
N ILE A 848 49.47 63.06 -4.08
CA ILE A 848 50.69 62.27 -4.36
C ILE A 848 51.93 63.17 -4.44
N LEU A 849 51.83 64.33 -5.10
CA LEU A 849 52.95 65.26 -5.23
C LEU A 849 53.33 65.92 -3.90
N ILE A 850 52.34 66.32 -3.09
CA ILE A 850 52.56 66.91 -1.76
C ILE A 850 53.19 65.87 -0.82
N ASP A 851 52.76 64.61 -0.87
CA ASP A 851 53.40 63.52 -0.12
C ASP A 851 54.86 63.29 -0.59
N HIS A 852 55.12 63.33 -1.91
CA HIS A 852 56.48 63.22 -2.46
C HIS A 852 57.44 64.29 -1.94
N PHE A 853 57.03 65.57 -2.00
CA PHE A 853 57.87 66.69 -1.53
C PHE A 853 57.92 66.77 0.01
N GLY A 854 56.84 66.37 0.69
CA GLY A 854 56.75 66.33 2.15
C GLY A 854 57.68 65.29 2.78
N ARG A 855 57.77 64.08 2.22
CA ARG A 855 58.71 63.03 2.68
C ARG A 855 60.19 63.40 2.47
N ARG A 856 60.47 64.31 1.54
CA ARG A 856 61.83 64.81 1.23
C ARG A 856 62.16 66.12 1.95
N GLU A 857 61.33 66.54 2.91
CA GLU A 857 61.47 67.77 3.72
C GLU A 857 61.54 69.07 2.90
N LYS A 858 61.09 69.06 1.64
CA LYS A 858 61.03 70.25 0.78
C LYS A 858 59.73 71.02 1.02
N PHE A 859 59.54 71.48 2.26
CA PHE A 859 58.29 72.07 2.73
C PHE A 859 57.84 73.34 1.98
N LYS A 860 58.77 74.10 1.39
CA LYS A 860 58.45 75.27 0.56
C LYS A 860 57.78 74.91 -0.76
N GLN A 861 58.22 73.82 -1.40
CA GLN A 861 57.60 73.34 -2.65
C GLN A 861 56.28 72.64 -2.36
N ALA A 862 56.21 71.89 -1.25
CA ALA A 862 54.96 71.27 -0.79
C ALA A 862 53.89 72.32 -0.43
N THR A 863 54.26 73.46 0.16
CA THR A 863 53.31 74.55 0.46
C THR A 863 52.82 75.28 -0.78
N MET A 864 53.66 75.49 -1.79
CA MET A 864 53.20 76.04 -3.08
C MET A 864 52.15 75.13 -3.74
N LEU A 865 52.39 73.82 -3.76
CA LEU A 865 51.42 72.85 -4.30
C LEU A 865 50.13 72.77 -3.46
N LEU A 866 50.23 73.03 -2.16
CA LEU A 866 49.07 73.07 -1.25
C LEU A 866 48.24 74.34 -1.46
N ASP A 867 48.88 75.47 -1.76
CA ASP A 867 48.21 76.72 -2.16
C ASP A 867 47.53 76.58 -3.54
N GLU A 868 48.17 75.88 -4.48
CA GLU A 868 47.56 75.53 -5.78
C GLU A 868 46.38 74.57 -5.61
N LEU A 869 46.48 73.58 -4.71
CA LEU A 869 45.37 72.69 -4.38
C LEU A 869 44.18 73.46 -3.78
N GLN A 870 44.41 74.51 -2.98
CA GLN A 870 43.35 75.35 -2.40
C GLN A 870 42.49 76.04 -3.46
N ALA A 871 43.05 76.30 -4.65
CA ALA A 871 42.30 76.87 -5.78
C ALA A 871 41.32 75.87 -6.41
N HIS A 872 41.56 74.57 -6.26
CA HIS A 872 40.74 73.50 -6.84
C HIS A 872 39.86 72.75 -5.84
N VAL A 873 40.28 72.69 -4.57
CA VAL A 873 39.60 71.96 -3.50
C VAL A 873 39.57 72.83 -2.23
N PRO A 874 38.42 73.00 -1.56
CA PRO A 874 38.36 73.73 -0.30
C PRO A 874 39.24 73.08 0.79
N GLU A 875 39.89 73.90 1.62
CA GLU A 875 40.85 73.47 2.67
C GLU A 875 40.26 72.44 3.65
N LYS A 876 38.92 72.43 3.82
CA LYS A 876 38.18 71.46 4.64
C LYS A 876 38.35 70.00 4.18
N TYR A 877 38.65 69.76 2.91
CA TYR A 877 38.78 68.41 2.35
C TYR A 877 40.22 67.94 2.21
N PHE A 878 41.21 68.74 2.62
CA PHE A 878 42.62 68.37 2.48
C PHE A 878 42.98 67.09 3.24
N SER A 879 42.32 66.83 4.37
CA SER A 879 42.51 65.61 5.14
C SER A 879 42.02 64.33 4.44
N HIS A 880 41.21 64.43 3.38
CA HIS A 880 40.78 63.29 2.57
C HIS A 880 41.84 62.89 1.52
N TYR A 881 42.70 63.83 1.11
CA TYR A 881 43.70 63.62 0.07
C TYR A 881 45.13 63.50 0.62
N ILE A 882 45.42 64.15 1.74
CA ILE A 882 46.77 64.26 2.32
C ILE A 882 46.77 63.69 3.74
N ASN A 883 47.82 62.94 4.09
CA ASN A 883 47.98 62.38 5.43
C ASN A 883 48.01 63.50 6.49
N SER A 884 47.14 63.41 7.49
CA SER A 884 46.99 64.39 8.58
C SER A 884 48.30 64.72 9.30
N ASN A 885 49.19 63.74 9.48
CA ASN A 885 50.50 63.93 10.10
C ASN A 885 51.44 64.77 9.22
N LEU A 886 51.46 64.50 7.91
CA LEU A 886 52.28 65.22 6.93
C LEU A 886 51.79 66.67 6.74
N LEU A 887 50.47 66.85 6.72
CA LEU A 887 49.82 68.15 6.64
C LEU A 887 50.11 68.98 7.90
N SER A 888 50.12 68.37 9.10
CA SER A 888 50.55 69.04 10.34
C SER A 888 52.04 69.44 10.33
N ALA A 889 52.91 68.58 9.75
CA ALA A 889 54.35 68.85 9.64
C ALA A 889 54.63 70.02 8.68
N ILE A 890 53.97 70.06 7.52
CA ILE A 890 54.07 71.15 6.54
C ILE A 890 53.63 72.49 7.16
N TYR A 891 52.50 72.51 7.87
CA TYR A 891 52.01 73.74 8.51
C TYR A 891 52.87 74.19 9.70
N SER A 892 53.43 73.26 10.48
CA SER A 892 54.36 73.57 11.57
C SER A 892 55.67 74.20 11.07
N ALA A 893 56.20 73.72 9.94
CA ALA A 893 57.44 74.23 9.34
C ALA A 893 57.27 75.61 8.65
N THR A 894 56.03 76.03 8.36
CA THR A 894 55.71 77.25 7.60
C THR A 894 54.88 78.28 8.36
N GLY A 895 54.52 78.00 9.61
CA GLY A 895 53.91 78.97 10.54
C GLY A 895 52.40 79.20 10.35
N ARG A 896 51.70 78.35 9.60
CA ARG A 896 50.23 78.43 9.42
C ARG A 896 49.51 77.56 10.48
N LYS A 897 48.33 78.00 10.94
CA LYS A 897 47.52 77.24 11.92
C LYS A 897 46.50 76.33 11.22
N LEU A 898 46.40 75.09 11.69
CA LEU A 898 45.46 74.08 11.22
C LEU A 898 44.01 74.45 11.59
N ALA A 899 43.07 74.41 10.65
CA ALA A 899 41.64 74.28 10.98
C ALA A 899 41.35 72.83 11.42
N PRO A 900 40.46 72.58 12.41
CA PRO A 900 40.19 71.23 12.88
C PRO A 900 39.61 70.35 11.76
N PRO A 901 39.91 69.04 11.74
CA PRO A 901 39.35 68.13 10.76
C PRO A 901 37.85 67.99 11.02
N THR A 902 37.02 68.56 10.14
CA THR A 902 35.60 68.23 10.06
C THR A 902 35.39 67.28 8.91
N THR A 903 34.66 66.20 9.15
CA THR A 903 34.09 65.34 8.09
C THR A 903 33.43 66.20 7.01
N PRO A 904 33.39 65.71 5.75
CA PRO A 904 32.64 66.37 4.68
C PRO A 904 31.24 66.78 5.17
N PRO A 905 30.57 67.78 4.54
CA PRO A 905 29.14 67.62 4.40
C PRO A 905 28.98 66.26 3.72
N LYS A 906 28.46 65.27 4.45
CA LYS A 906 27.40 64.49 3.82
C LYS A 906 26.47 65.57 3.29
N GLU A 907 26.27 65.63 1.99
CA GLU A 907 24.99 66.15 1.54
C GLU A 907 23.99 65.40 2.40
N GLU A 908 23.37 66.13 3.32
CA GLU A 908 22.07 65.76 3.81
C GLU A 908 21.30 65.61 2.51
N ILE A 909 21.18 64.37 2.04
CA ILE A 909 20.00 63.95 1.32
C ILE A 909 18.91 64.30 2.33
N GLU A 910 18.40 65.52 2.20
CA GLU A 910 17.12 65.90 2.76
C GLU A 910 16.23 64.70 2.49
N ASN A 911 15.69 64.13 3.56
CA ASN A 911 14.42 63.45 3.48
C ASN A 911 13.43 64.52 3.03
N GLY A 912 13.45 64.80 1.73
CA GLY A 912 12.63 65.75 1.03
C GLY A 912 11.66 64.92 0.23
N ASP A 913 10.48 64.74 0.82
CA ASP A 913 9.24 64.53 0.12
C ASP A 913 9.17 65.46 -1.10
N HIS A 914 9.61 64.98 -2.26
CA HIS A 914 9.29 65.61 -3.53
C HIS A 914 8.88 64.54 -4.54
N HIS A 915 7.58 64.29 -4.48
CA HIS A 915 6.76 63.84 -5.60
C HIS A 915 7.27 64.35 -6.95
N LEU A 916 7.55 63.42 -7.87
CA LEU A 916 7.49 63.67 -9.29
C LEU A 916 6.03 63.91 -9.67
N ALA A 917 5.66 65.18 -9.78
CA ALA A 917 4.49 65.63 -10.50
C ALA A 917 4.66 65.31 -11.99
N TYR A 918 3.92 64.33 -12.50
CA TYR A 918 3.39 64.36 -13.85
C TYR A 918 2.08 63.55 -13.89
N ALA A 919 1.02 64.26 -14.28
CA ALA A 919 -0.39 63.86 -14.44
C ALA A 919 -1.27 63.90 -13.18
N GLU A 920 -1.93 65.05 -12.94
CA GLU A 920 -3.38 65.18 -13.12
C GLU A 920 -3.81 66.66 -13.02
N GLU A 921 -4.30 67.21 -14.13
CA GLU A 921 -5.36 68.22 -14.07
C GLU A 921 -6.61 67.50 -13.57
N ILE A 922 -7.17 67.92 -12.42
CA ILE A 922 -8.60 68.19 -12.18
C ILE A 922 -8.86 68.31 -10.66
N ALA A 923 -9.45 69.47 -10.32
CA ALA A 923 -10.35 69.76 -9.21
C ALA A 923 -9.82 69.92 -7.77
N ASP A 924 -9.83 71.19 -7.37
CA ASP A 924 -10.14 71.70 -6.03
C ASP A 924 -11.26 70.92 -5.29
N ASN A 925 -11.02 70.53 -4.04
CA ASN A 925 -11.68 71.12 -2.85
C ASN A 925 -11.44 70.30 -1.56
N SER A 926 -11.43 71.05 -0.44
CA SER A 926 -11.71 70.65 0.95
C SER A 926 -10.61 70.02 1.83
N SER A 927 -9.95 70.90 2.59
CA SER A 927 -9.87 70.99 4.07
C SER A 927 -9.87 69.74 4.98
N TYR A 928 -9.13 69.90 6.10
CA TYR A 928 -8.95 69.07 7.32
C TYR A 928 -7.77 68.10 7.26
N GLY A 929 -6.90 67.96 8.26
CA GLY A 929 -6.78 68.57 9.57
C GLY A 929 -5.62 67.84 10.29
N ILE A 930 -4.70 68.61 10.87
CA ILE A 930 -3.53 68.12 11.62
C ILE A 930 -4.01 67.50 12.94
N ILE A 931 -3.57 66.28 13.24
CA ILE A 931 -3.58 65.71 14.60
C ILE A 931 -2.14 65.33 14.92
N ASP A 932 -1.60 65.99 15.94
CA ASP A 932 -0.30 65.72 16.57
C ASP A 932 -0.33 64.38 17.32
N ASP A 933 0.76 63.62 17.21
CA ASP A 933 1.41 62.88 18.30
C ASP A 933 2.91 62.71 17.99
#